data_AF-A0AAW8CKN5-F1
#
_entry.id   AF-A0AAW8CKN5-F1
#
_cell.length_a   1.000
_cell.length_b   1.000
_cell.length_c   1.000
_cell.angle_alpha   90.00
_cell.angle_beta   90.00
_cell.angle_gamma   90.00
#
_symmetry.space_group_name_H-M   'P 1'
#
loop_
_entity.id
_entity.type
_entity.pdbx_description
1 polymer ?
#
loop_
_entity_poly.entity_id
_entity_poly.type
_entity_poly.pdbx_seq_one_letter_code
_entity_poly.pdbx_strand_id
1 'polypeptide(L)'
;MKKITIRELFEIIGEDIPSDITFAGGGVNKININWLYAEKDNATFIERFDKNNDIDSCRQALSKGVALVFVRKEVKNKFIDNPRVVGLESPMKCLSRYLSYIRSLYKGKIVTITGSIGKTTTTMMMKKVLEDAYKIHFGSSIENSDADVVKIFQGVKPQDEIYLQEVGAAFPGYIEKSAIGLQPDVTVITNIGPAHYDTYQSIENILYDKTSLVRNLSPGGVAFLDMDNQYLAKYKTDKKVIYYSLHNEQADYYAQNIIIDNNSISFSICSKNTPQKINARINMLGEHNVRNALASYAVGKHFNIADEDIINSLAQYSPQGIRQNVVNVGGYHIFLDCFNSAKESFLGAVKTLPTIPLKLNGKRIVIMGEIDRLGDRSIEIHKEIGAELKDYEFDYMYCVGNNIIHTVQEAHKNGIKNIEFVPSTAQLLDIIRNNITRDDLVLYKATQLTVKLPHIIDAVYGTKFAYELEGYFVNYKKDKNIEYRYVGPILELWRYSKDVVHITTPSHFENKEIRYIGRYAFSECRQLETVKIADTVKNIGICAFYICPNLKYIKLPKSLKIIMQSAFNYCINLEEVEIPYGAIQIGIRAFYECKNLKKVIIPETVGLIKKEAFDKCPLLTVHCIENSYAYQYCLENNLQYQLMS
;
A
#
# COMPACT_ATOMS: atom_id res chain seq x y z
N MET A 1 20.79 16.48 -6.77
CA MET A 1 22.16 16.94 -6.46
C MET A 1 23.00 17.04 -7.73
N LYS A 2 24.08 17.82 -7.68
CA LYS A 2 25.11 17.86 -8.73
C LYS A 2 25.81 16.49 -8.81
N LYS A 3 26.24 16.10 -10.00
CA LYS A 3 27.07 14.91 -10.24
C LYS A 3 28.34 15.00 -9.38
N ILE A 4 28.64 13.94 -8.63
CA ILE A 4 29.82 13.84 -7.75
C ILE A 4 30.96 13.22 -8.57
N THR A 5 32.13 13.85 -8.60
CA THR A 5 33.29 13.24 -9.27
C THR A 5 33.74 11.99 -8.52
N ILE A 6 34.42 11.06 -9.21
CA ILE A 6 34.93 9.85 -8.54
C ILE A 6 35.87 10.23 -7.37
N ARG A 7 36.70 11.25 -7.54
CA ARG A 7 37.60 11.73 -6.48
C ARG A 7 36.84 12.22 -5.25
N GLU A 8 35.88 13.13 -5.43
CA GLU A 8 35.05 13.63 -4.34
C GLU A 8 34.32 12.49 -3.64
N LEU A 9 33.85 11.47 -4.38
CA LEU A 9 33.19 10.32 -3.77
C LEU A 9 34.13 9.56 -2.82
N PHE A 10 35.37 9.28 -3.23
CA PHE A 10 36.36 8.60 -2.39
C PHE A 10 36.73 9.42 -1.14
N GLU A 11 36.87 10.74 -1.28
CA GLU A 11 37.05 11.66 -0.15
C GLU A 11 35.87 11.61 0.83
N ILE A 12 34.63 11.66 0.31
CA ILE A 12 33.40 11.60 1.12
C ILE A 12 33.30 10.28 1.90
N ILE A 13 33.58 9.15 1.23
CA ILE A 13 33.51 7.84 1.90
C ILE A 13 34.74 7.55 2.76
N GLY A 14 35.77 8.39 2.72
CA GLY A 14 36.99 8.29 3.52
C GLY A 14 37.83 7.07 3.16
N GLU A 15 38.01 6.83 1.86
CA GLU A 15 38.80 5.73 1.30
C GLU A 15 39.76 6.28 0.24
N ASP A 16 40.92 5.61 0.08
CA ASP A 16 41.86 5.93 -0.99
C ASP A 16 41.40 5.37 -2.33
N ILE A 17 41.73 6.06 -3.40
CA ILE A 17 41.40 5.64 -4.77
C ILE A 17 42.37 4.53 -5.18
N PRO A 18 41.89 3.33 -5.53
CA PRO A 18 42.74 2.28 -6.08
C PRO A 18 43.48 2.71 -7.35
N SER A 19 44.74 2.27 -7.49
CA SER A 19 45.63 2.66 -8.59
C SER A 19 45.18 2.17 -9.97
N ASP A 20 44.33 1.14 -10.02
CA ASP A 20 43.73 0.57 -11.22
C ASP A 20 42.50 1.36 -11.72
N ILE A 21 42.01 2.36 -10.97
CA ILE A 21 40.93 3.24 -11.41
C ILE A 21 41.52 4.41 -12.22
N THR A 22 41.32 4.38 -13.54
CA THR A 22 41.75 5.46 -14.46
C THR A 22 40.64 6.48 -14.70
N PHE A 23 40.95 7.77 -14.47
CA PHE A 23 39.99 8.87 -14.55
C PHE A 23 39.81 9.38 -15.99
N ALA A 24 38.84 8.86 -16.72
CA ALA A 24 38.40 9.46 -17.99
C ALA A 24 37.34 10.58 -17.79
N GLY A 25 37.50 11.45 -16.77
CA GLY A 25 36.56 12.56 -16.51
C GLY A 25 35.15 12.15 -16.04
N GLY A 26 34.99 10.91 -15.56
CA GLY A 26 33.72 10.36 -15.09
C GLY A 26 33.29 10.83 -13.69
N GLY A 27 32.00 10.72 -13.41
CA GLY A 27 31.41 11.00 -12.09
C GLY A 27 30.17 10.17 -11.88
N VAL A 28 29.71 10.11 -10.65
CA VAL A 28 28.57 9.33 -10.20
C VAL A 28 27.34 10.22 -10.10
N ASN A 29 26.23 9.78 -10.70
CA ASN A 29 24.96 10.51 -10.63
C ASN A 29 24.24 10.27 -9.30
N LYS A 30 24.18 9.01 -8.84
CA LYS A 30 23.52 8.59 -7.60
C LYS A 30 24.24 7.39 -6.98
N ILE A 31 23.98 7.18 -5.68
CA ILE A 31 24.42 5.99 -4.93
C ILE A 31 23.21 5.11 -4.65
N ASN A 32 23.35 3.81 -4.89
CA ASN A 32 22.35 2.81 -4.53
C ASN A 32 22.98 1.70 -3.69
N ILE A 33 22.16 0.95 -2.96
CA ILE A 33 22.65 -0.22 -2.20
C ILE A 33 22.00 -1.54 -2.61
N ASN A 34 21.20 -1.50 -3.67
CA ASN A 34 20.53 -2.65 -4.23
C ASN A 34 20.69 -2.62 -5.75
N TRP A 35 21.19 -3.71 -6.32
CA TRP A 35 21.43 -3.85 -7.77
C TRP A 35 20.14 -3.68 -8.58
N LEU A 36 18.97 -3.90 -7.98
CA LEU A 36 17.68 -3.63 -8.63
C LEU A 36 17.57 -2.17 -9.08
N TYR A 37 18.12 -1.22 -8.31
CA TYR A 37 18.14 0.21 -8.61
C TYR A 37 19.42 0.67 -9.32
N ALA A 38 20.35 -0.24 -9.62
CA ALA A 38 21.54 0.10 -10.38
C ALA A 38 21.17 0.60 -11.78
N GLU A 39 21.82 1.68 -12.21
CA GLU A 39 21.64 2.28 -13.54
C GLU A 39 22.99 2.76 -14.03
N LYS A 40 23.07 3.08 -15.32
CA LYS A 40 24.26 3.63 -15.94
C LYS A 40 24.76 4.87 -15.20
N ASP A 41 26.06 4.96 -14.99
CA ASP A 41 26.74 6.09 -14.34
C ASP A 41 26.41 6.31 -12.84
N ASN A 42 25.71 5.36 -12.19
CA ASN A 42 25.54 5.33 -10.73
C ASN A 42 26.67 4.53 -10.05
N ALA A 43 26.83 4.71 -8.73
CA ALA A 43 27.62 3.81 -7.89
C ALA A 43 26.69 2.91 -7.08
N THR A 44 27.10 1.66 -6.84
CA THR A 44 26.31 0.70 -6.07
C THR A 44 27.14 0.08 -4.94
N PHE A 45 26.69 0.21 -3.69
CA PHE A 45 27.25 -0.51 -2.56
C PHE A 45 26.54 -1.85 -2.42
N ILE A 46 27.29 -2.94 -2.32
CA ILE A 46 26.73 -4.28 -2.19
C ILE A 46 27.31 -4.89 -0.93
N GLU A 47 26.45 -5.04 0.06
CA GLU A 47 26.77 -5.69 1.31
C GLU A 47 25.53 -6.37 1.90
N ARG A 48 25.24 -7.61 1.47
CA ARG A 48 24.19 -8.45 2.08
C ARG A 48 24.79 -9.38 3.13
N PHE A 49 23.95 -10.05 3.93
CA PHE A 49 24.44 -11.06 4.88
C PHE A 49 24.96 -12.33 4.20
N ASP A 50 24.45 -12.66 3.01
CA ASP A 50 24.88 -13.84 2.25
C ASP A 50 25.89 -13.46 1.16
N LYS A 51 27.11 -13.99 1.28
CA LYS A 51 28.24 -13.71 0.38
C LYS A 51 28.02 -14.20 -1.05
N ASN A 52 27.29 -15.30 -1.26
CA ASN A 52 27.03 -15.81 -2.62
C ASN A 52 26.07 -14.88 -3.37
N ASN A 53 25.14 -14.27 -2.65
CA ASN A 53 24.23 -13.27 -3.19
C ASN A 53 24.94 -11.95 -3.55
N ASP A 54 26.05 -11.60 -2.89
CA ASP A 54 26.82 -10.39 -3.21
C ASP A 54 27.54 -10.49 -4.57
N ILE A 55 28.09 -11.66 -4.91
CA ILE A 55 28.77 -11.88 -6.19
C ILE A 55 27.78 -11.73 -7.35
N ASP A 56 26.61 -12.37 -7.23
CA ASP A 56 25.57 -12.28 -8.26
C ASP A 56 25.02 -10.85 -8.37
N SER A 57 24.72 -10.21 -7.25
CA SER A 57 24.30 -8.79 -7.20
C SER A 57 25.32 -7.87 -7.88
N CYS A 58 26.61 -8.12 -7.69
CA CYS A 58 27.69 -7.37 -8.34
C CYS A 58 27.66 -7.53 -9.85
N ARG A 59 27.54 -8.76 -10.36
CA ARG A 59 27.39 -9.02 -11.81
C ARG A 59 26.16 -8.33 -12.38
N GLN A 60 25.03 -8.38 -11.67
CA GLN A 60 23.79 -7.74 -12.10
C GLN A 60 23.88 -6.20 -12.09
N ALA A 61 24.59 -5.61 -11.13
CA ALA A 61 24.86 -4.17 -11.14
C ALA A 61 25.76 -3.77 -12.32
N LEU A 62 26.84 -4.52 -12.55
CA LEU A 62 27.77 -4.30 -13.67
C LEU A 62 27.08 -4.39 -15.04
N SER A 63 26.17 -5.35 -15.23
CA SER A 63 25.43 -5.51 -16.49
C SER A 63 24.50 -4.32 -16.79
N LYS A 64 24.11 -3.54 -15.77
CA LYS A 64 23.34 -2.29 -15.91
C LYS A 64 24.19 -1.06 -16.18
N GLY A 65 25.51 -1.22 -16.30
CA GLY A 65 26.42 -0.14 -16.74
C GLY A 65 26.81 0.87 -15.65
N VAL A 66 26.74 0.48 -14.37
CA VAL A 66 27.20 1.30 -13.24
C VAL A 66 28.64 1.76 -13.41
N ALA A 67 28.94 2.94 -12.85
CA ALA A 67 30.29 3.51 -12.84
C ALA A 67 31.22 2.72 -11.90
N LEU A 68 30.75 2.46 -10.67
CA LEU A 68 31.49 1.75 -9.63
C LEU A 68 30.56 0.82 -8.84
N VAL A 69 31.12 -0.31 -8.38
CA VAL A 69 30.49 -1.23 -7.44
C VAL A 69 31.40 -1.39 -6.23
N PHE A 70 30.93 -0.98 -5.06
CA PHE A 70 31.64 -1.13 -3.81
C PHE A 70 31.19 -2.41 -3.11
N VAL A 71 32.13 -3.30 -2.82
CA VAL A 71 31.90 -4.60 -2.20
C VAL A 71 32.88 -4.81 -1.05
N ARG A 72 32.65 -5.81 -0.20
CA ARG A 72 33.69 -6.23 0.74
C ARG A 72 34.92 -6.79 0.02
N LYS A 73 36.11 -6.66 0.62
CA LYS A 73 37.38 -7.11 0.04
C LYS A 73 37.34 -8.57 -0.43
N GLU A 74 36.67 -9.47 0.30
CA GLU A 74 36.59 -10.88 -0.08
C GLU A 74 35.81 -11.11 -1.38
N VAL A 75 34.81 -10.26 -1.67
CA VAL A 75 34.03 -10.31 -2.90
C VAL A 75 34.84 -9.74 -4.07
N LYS A 76 35.61 -8.65 -3.85
CA LYS A 76 36.52 -8.07 -4.87
C LYS A 76 37.52 -9.10 -5.41
N ASN A 77 37.95 -10.07 -4.59
CA ASN A 77 38.84 -11.15 -5.03
C ASN A 77 38.27 -12.00 -6.20
N LYS A 78 36.95 -11.97 -6.43
CA LYS A 78 36.30 -12.63 -7.58
C LYS A 78 36.21 -11.76 -8.83
N PHE A 79 36.64 -10.51 -8.75
CA PHE A 79 36.57 -9.48 -9.80
C PHE A 79 37.88 -8.68 -9.88
N ILE A 80 39.02 -9.37 -9.71
CA ILE A 80 40.33 -8.73 -9.53
C ILE A 80 40.68 -7.84 -10.74
N ASP A 81 40.39 -8.30 -11.95
CA ASP A 81 40.67 -7.60 -13.20
C ASP A 81 39.62 -6.54 -13.58
N ASN A 82 38.57 -6.36 -12.78
CA ASN A 82 37.53 -5.38 -13.06
C ASN A 82 37.75 -4.10 -12.25
N PRO A 83 38.23 -3.01 -12.87
CA PRO A 83 38.54 -1.75 -12.18
C PRO A 83 37.28 -1.01 -11.70
N ARG A 84 36.08 -1.43 -12.13
CA ARG A 84 34.81 -0.86 -11.63
C ARG A 84 34.38 -1.46 -10.31
N VAL A 85 34.98 -2.57 -9.89
CA VAL A 85 34.68 -3.21 -8.60
C VAL A 85 35.73 -2.78 -7.59
N VAL A 86 35.30 -2.21 -6.48
CA VAL A 86 36.16 -1.65 -5.42
C VAL A 86 35.93 -2.44 -4.14
N GLY A 87 37.01 -3.00 -3.59
CA GLY A 87 36.97 -3.75 -2.33
C GLY A 87 37.18 -2.83 -1.13
N LEU A 88 36.20 -2.76 -0.24
CA LEU A 88 36.22 -1.97 0.99
C LEU A 88 36.27 -2.87 2.22
N GLU A 89 36.87 -2.39 3.31
CA GLU A 89 36.81 -3.07 4.61
C GLU A 89 35.38 -3.09 5.17
N SER A 90 34.66 -1.98 5.04
CA SER A 90 33.26 -1.89 5.47
C SER A 90 32.47 -0.96 4.53
N PRO A 91 31.85 -1.53 3.48
CA PRO A 91 30.96 -0.78 2.60
C PRO A 91 29.88 0.00 3.36
N MET A 92 29.30 -0.56 4.43
CA MET A 92 28.30 0.14 5.24
C MET A 92 28.86 1.35 5.99
N LYS A 93 30.07 1.31 6.55
CA LYS A 93 30.67 2.51 7.18
C LYS A 93 30.89 3.62 6.15
N CYS A 94 31.31 3.25 4.94
CA CYS A 94 31.48 4.16 3.82
C CYS A 94 30.14 4.79 3.40
N LEU A 95 29.08 3.98 3.32
CA LEU A 95 27.72 4.46 3.05
C LEU A 95 27.24 5.43 4.13
N SER A 96 27.47 5.13 5.42
CA SER A 96 27.09 6.03 6.51
C SER A 96 27.79 7.39 6.38
N ARG A 97 29.08 7.42 6.03
CA ARG A 97 29.81 8.69 5.77
C ARG A 97 29.19 9.47 4.61
N TYR A 98 28.81 8.78 3.53
CA TYR A 98 28.10 9.42 2.42
C TYR A 98 26.76 10.03 2.85
N LEU A 99 25.95 9.30 3.62
CA LEU A 99 24.67 9.83 4.13
C LEU A 99 24.90 11.02 5.06
N SER A 100 25.92 10.97 5.92
CA SER A 100 26.31 12.10 6.77
C SER A 100 26.77 13.31 5.95
N TYR A 101 27.44 13.10 4.81
CA TYR A 101 27.76 14.17 3.88
C TYR A 101 26.47 14.80 3.31
N ILE A 102 25.50 13.99 2.86
CA ILE A 102 24.19 14.51 2.41
C ILE A 102 23.50 15.30 3.52
N ARG A 103 23.50 14.77 4.75
CA ARG A 103 22.98 15.45 5.93
C ARG A 103 23.64 16.80 6.15
N SER A 104 24.95 16.92 5.97
CA SER A 104 25.68 18.18 6.17
C SER A 104 25.26 19.28 5.16
N LEU A 105 24.89 18.87 3.95
CA LEU A 105 24.39 19.75 2.89
C LEU A 105 22.93 20.14 3.10
N TYR A 106 22.12 19.25 3.66
CA TYR A 106 20.69 19.46 3.87
C TYR A 106 20.42 20.30 5.14
N LYS A 107 19.82 21.48 4.98
CA LYS A 107 19.52 22.41 6.08
C LYS A 107 18.12 22.26 6.67
N GLY A 108 17.23 21.53 5.99
CA GLY A 108 15.89 21.25 6.51
C GLY A 108 15.92 20.24 7.66
N LYS A 109 14.72 20.00 8.20
CA LYS A 109 14.49 19.09 9.33
C LYS A 109 14.30 17.67 8.86
N ILE A 110 14.87 16.71 9.58
CA ILE A 110 14.69 15.28 9.30
C ILE A 110 13.75 14.69 10.34
N VAL A 111 12.61 14.20 9.86
CA VAL A 111 11.57 13.56 10.66
C VAL A 111 11.52 12.09 10.30
N THR A 112 11.77 11.21 11.26
CA THR A 112 11.76 9.76 11.07
C THR A 112 10.68 9.08 11.89
N ILE A 113 10.07 8.03 11.33
CA ILE A 113 9.04 7.24 11.98
C ILE A 113 9.43 5.77 11.91
N THR A 114 9.37 5.07 13.05
CA THR A 114 9.48 3.61 13.09
C THR A 114 8.53 3.02 14.13
N GLY A 115 8.53 1.69 14.26
CA GLY A 115 7.67 0.93 15.15
C GLY A 115 7.35 -0.46 14.62
N SER A 116 6.72 -1.31 15.41
CA SER A 116 6.28 -2.63 14.93
C SER A 116 4.99 -2.50 14.10
N ILE A 117 3.99 -1.78 14.61
CA ILE A 117 2.66 -1.60 14.00
C ILE A 117 2.34 -0.10 13.84
N GLY A 118 1.47 0.29 12.90
CA GLY A 118 0.94 1.66 12.81
C GLY A 118 1.88 2.73 12.21
N LYS A 119 3.11 2.34 11.82
CA LYS A 119 4.11 3.23 11.20
C LYS A 119 3.51 4.03 10.05
N THR A 120 3.02 3.35 9.02
CA THR A 120 2.61 4.01 7.79
C THR A 120 1.39 4.89 7.94
N THR A 121 0.41 4.46 8.75
CA THR A 121 -0.73 5.32 9.08
C THR A 121 -0.26 6.60 9.77
N THR A 122 0.65 6.49 10.74
CA THR A 122 1.23 7.65 11.44
C THR A 122 2.02 8.53 10.48
N THR A 123 2.87 7.95 9.63
CA THR A 123 3.65 8.68 8.62
C THR A 123 2.75 9.49 7.69
N MET A 124 1.64 8.90 7.21
CA MET A 124 0.74 9.57 6.28
C MET A 124 -0.14 10.63 6.93
N MET A 125 -0.63 10.40 8.17
CA MET A 125 -1.30 11.44 8.96
C MET A 125 -0.37 12.62 9.23
N MET A 126 0.87 12.33 9.66
CA MET A 126 1.87 13.34 9.94
C MET A 126 2.30 14.09 8.68
N LYS A 127 2.44 13.40 7.55
CA LYS A 127 2.66 14.05 6.25
C LYS A 127 1.54 15.05 5.96
N LYS A 128 0.27 14.66 6.17
CA LYS A 128 -0.88 15.53 5.93
C LYS A 128 -0.89 16.75 6.86
N VAL A 129 -0.52 16.57 8.12
CA VAL A 129 -0.37 17.66 9.11
C VAL A 129 0.75 18.62 8.73
N LEU A 130 1.89 18.10 8.27
CA LEU A 130 3.07 18.91 7.97
C LEU A 130 3.01 19.58 6.58
N GLU A 131 2.37 18.95 5.58
CA GLU A 131 2.44 19.40 4.18
C GLU A 131 1.65 20.66 3.89
N ASP A 132 0.69 20.98 4.75
CA ASP A 132 -0.08 22.23 4.67
C ASP A 132 0.76 23.44 5.14
N ALA A 133 1.81 23.21 5.96
CA ALA A 133 2.67 24.26 6.51
C ALA A 133 4.11 24.26 5.98
N TYR A 134 4.60 23.13 5.46
CA TYR A 134 6.00 22.94 5.06
C TYR A 134 6.14 22.23 3.72
N LYS A 135 7.18 22.57 2.99
CA LYS A 135 7.59 21.81 1.81
C LYS A 135 8.26 20.50 2.21
N ILE A 136 7.55 19.39 2.01
CA ILE A 136 8.02 18.05 2.36
C ILE A 136 8.73 17.36 1.17
N HIS A 137 9.91 16.82 1.43
CA HIS A 137 10.51 15.77 0.63
C HIS A 137 10.16 14.40 1.22
N PHE A 138 9.42 13.60 0.46
CA PHE A 138 8.91 12.29 0.86
C PHE A 138 8.88 11.37 -0.36
N GLY A 139 9.20 10.09 -0.18
CA GLY A 139 9.04 9.06 -1.22
C GLY A 139 7.60 8.56 -1.30
N SER A 140 7.44 7.25 -1.25
CA SER A 140 6.14 6.56 -1.15
C SER A 140 5.96 5.89 0.21
N SER A 141 4.71 5.67 0.63
CA SER A 141 4.33 5.04 1.90
C SER A 141 4.75 3.56 2.05
N ILE A 142 5.29 2.98 0.99
CA ILE A 142 5.78 1.61 0.94
C ILE A 142 7.32 1.54 0.96
N GLU A 143 7.99 2.67 0.71
CA GLU A 143 9.44 2.79 0.56
C GLU A 143 10.12 3.07 1.91
N ASN A 144 10.33 2.01 2.69
CA ASN A 144 10.87 2.09 4.04
C ASN A 144 12.14 1.24 4.26
N SER A 145 12.68 0.63 3.21
CA SER A 145 13.94 -0.11 3.30
C SER A 145 15.14 0.83 3.46
N ASP A 146 16.27 0.33 3.95
CA ASP A 146 17.56 1.03 3.95
C ASP A 146 17.95 1.52 2.54
N ALA A 147 17.63 0.75 1.51
CA ALA A 147 17.85 1.15 0.12
C ALA A 147 16.96 2.32 -0.31
N ASP A 148 15.70 2.33 0.14
CA ASP A 148 14.78 3.43 -0.11
C ASP A 148 15.21 4.70 0.62
N VAL A 149 15.66 4.59 1.88
CA VAL A 149 16.20 5.72 2.64
C VAL A 149 17.34 6.39 1.86
N VAL A 150 18.30 5.61 1.35
CA VAL A 150 19.41 6.14 0.54
C VAL A 150 18.89 6.80 -0.74
N LYS A 151 17.97 6.13 -1.44
CA LYS A 151 17.37 6.61 -2.70
C LYS A 151 16.64 7.94 -2.53
N ILE A 152 15.82 8.05 -1.51
CA ILE A 152 14.97 9.23 -1.28
C ILE A 152 15.80 10.35 -0.68
N PHE A 153 16.62 10.08 0.34
CA PHE A 153 17.37 11.12 1.05
C PHE A 153 18.38 11.85 0.15
N GLN A 154 19.07 11.14 -0.75
CA GLN A 154 19.96 11.82 -1.71
C GLN A 154 19.21 12.70 -2.73
N GLY A 155 17.89 12.54 -2.82
CA GLY A 155 17.01 13.31 -3.68
C GLY A 155 16.56 14.65 -3.10
N VAL A 156 16.87 14.95 -1.83
CA VAL A 156 16.47 16.21 -1.17
C VAL A 156 16.98 17.42 -1.94
N LYS A 157 16.17 18.48 -1.93
CA LYS A 157 16.47 19.76 -2.59
C LYS A 157 16.69 20.86 -1.55
N PRO A 158 17.47 21.91 -1.89
CA PRO A 158 17.73 23.01 -0.96
C PRO A 158 16.47 23.70 -0.42
N GLN A 159 15.39 23.72 -1.21
CA GLN A 159 14.11 24.32 -0.83
C GLN A 159 13.21 23.41 0.01
N ASP A 160 13.54 22.13 0.18
CA ASP A 160 12.72 21.21 0.97
C ASP A 160 12.97 21.48 2.45
N GLU A 161 11.92 21.77 3.20
CA GLU A 161 12.01 22.19 4.61
C GLU A 161 12.00 21.00 5.56
N ILE A 162 11.31 19.93 5.16
CA ILE A 162 11.22 18.68 5.93
C ILE A 162 11.51 17.49 5.02
N TYR A 163 12.45 16.65 5.43
CA TYR A 163 12.59 15.29 4.93
C TYR A 163 11.86 14.34 5.87
N LEU A 164 10.77 13.74 5.38
CA LEU A 164 9.94 12.81 6.14
C LEU A 164 10.23 11.38 5.68
N GLN A 165 10.57 10.48 6.60
CA GLN A 165 10.94 9.10 6.26
C GLN A 165 10.42 8.06 7.25
N GLU A 166 9.65 7.09 6.75
CA GLU A 166 9.39 5.86 7.48
C GLU A 166 10.61 4.93 7.40
N VAL A 167 11.10 4.41 8.52
CA VAL A 167 12.24 3.50 8.56
C VAL A 167 11.78 2.11 8.99
N GLY A 168 11.84 1.17 8.06
CA GLY A 168 11.50 -0.23 8.22
C GLY A 168 12.55 -1.00 9.02
N ALA A 169 12.17 -2.18 9.48
CA ALA A 169 13.01 -3.10 10.25
C ALA A 169 13.03 -4.45 9.54
N ALA A 170 14.16 -5.13 9.52
CA ALA A 170 14.25 -6.47 8.92
C ALA A 170 15.11 -7.45 9.73
N PHE A 171 16.16 -6.98 10.40
CA PHE A 171 17.07 -7.79 11.21
C PHE A 171 17.83 -6.88 12.20
N PRO A 172 18.50 -7.42 13.24
CA PRO A 172 19.26 -6.61 14.18
C PRO A 172 20.28 -5.68 13.50
N GLY A 173 20.24 -4.39 13.83
CA GLY A 173 21.10 -3.35 13.23
C GLY A 173 20.63 -2.84 11.86
N TYR A 174 19.43 -3.22 11.39
CA TYR A 174 18.88 -2.73 10.12
C TYR A 174 18.60 -1.24 10.17
N ILE A 175 17.91 -0.79 11.22
CA ILE A 175 17.54 0.63 11.40
C ILE A 175 18.77 1.44 11.74
N GLU A 176 19.68 0.89 12.55
CA GLU A 176 20.88 1.60 13.02
C GLU A 176 21.74 2.15 11.88
N LYS A 177 21.86 1.41 10.77
CA LYS A 177 22.56 1.88 9.56
C LYS A 177 21.99 3.19 9.02
N SER A 178 20.66 3.27 8.93
CA SER A 178 19.97 4.47 8.47
C SER A 178 20.06 5.58 9.51
N ALA A 179 19.92 5.25 10.80
CA ALA A 179 19.95 6.21 11.89
C ALA A 179 21.27 7.00 11.97
N ILE A 180 22.41 6.31 11.81
CA ILE A 180 23.75 6.94 11.85
C ILE A 180 23.90 7.98 10.73
N GLY A 181 23.43 7.67 9.51
CA GLY A 181 23.56 8.55 8.36
C GLY A 181 22.53 9.70 8.36
N LEU A 182 21.32 9.44 8.84
CA LEU A 182 20.24 10.43 8.84
C LEU A 182 20.41 11.48 9.95
N GLN A 183 20.85 11.07 11.15
CA GLN A 183 20.92 11.94 12.33
C GLN A 183 19.66 12.81 12.51
N PRO A 184 18.49 12.19 12.77
CA PRO A 184 17.20 12.87 12.72
C PRO A 184 17.09 14.05 13.69
N ASP A 185 16.27 15.05 13.34
CA ASP A 185 15.84 16.11 14.26
C ASP A 185 14.65 15.64 15.12
N VAL A 186 13.78 14.83 14.52
CA VAL A 186 12.58 14.28 15.16
C VAL A 186 12.48 12.79 14.86
N THR A 187 12.20 11.99 15.89
CA THR A 187 11.95 10.55 15.76
C THR A 187 10.65 10.19 16.47
N VAL A 188 9.74 9.51 15.77
CA VAL A 188 8.54 8.91 16.36
C VAL A 188 8.68 7.39 16.39
N ILE A 189 8.47 6.78 17.55
CA ILE A 189 8.37 5.31 17.66
C ILE A 189 6.94 4.95 18.05
N THR A 190 6.18 4.41 17.10
CA THR A 190 4.74 4.17 17.28
C THR A 190 4.44 3.10 18.33
N ASN A 191 5.24 2.04 18.39
CA ASN A 191 5.21 0.97 19.39
C ASN A 191 6.39 0.00 19.20
N ILE A 192 6.61 -0.82 20.22
CA ILE A 192 7.48 -1.99 20.19
C ILE A 192 6.62 -3.23 20.47
N GLY A 193 6.63 -4.16 19.52
CA GLY A 193 5.86 -5.40 19.58
C GLY A 193 6.48 -6.50 18.72
N PRO A 194 5.98 -7.74 18.83
CA PRO A 194 6.51 -8.89 18.11
C PRO A 194 6.37 -8.72 16.59
N ALA A 195 7.50 -8.66 15.89
CA ALA A 195 7.56 -8.60 14.43
C ALA A 195 8.94 -9.10 13.96
N HIS A 196 8.98 -9.85 12.86
CA HIS A 196 10.23 -10.40 12.30
C HIS A 196 11.05 -11.21 13.31
N TYR A 197 10.39 -12.08 14.09
CA TYR A 197 11.10 -12.89 15.09
C TYR A 197 12.03 -13.94 14.47
N ASP A 198 11.76 -14.35 13.24
CA ASP A 198 12.66 -15.18 12.44
C ASP A 198 14.07 -14.59 12.32
N THR A 199 14.20 -13.27 12.31
CA THR A 199 15.49 -12.58 12.21
C THR A 199 15.93 -11.89 13.50
N TYR A 200 15.03 -11.21 14.22
CA TYR A 200 15.37 -10.47 15.43
C TYR A 200 15.52 -11.33 16.67
N GLN A 201 14.90 -12.51 16.71
CA GLN A 201 14.94 -13.50 17.81
C GLN A 201 14.28 -13.04 19.13
N SER A 202 14.36 -11.76 19.51
CA SER A 202 13.82 -11.25 20.77
C SER A 202 13.28 -9.82 20.67
N ILE A 203 12.42 -9.45 21.62
CA ILE A 203 11.83 -8.10 21.69
C ILE A 203 12.85 -7.04 22.09
N GLU A 204 13.88 -7.42 22.84
CA GLU A 204 14.99 -6.56 23.25
C GLU A 204 15.82 -6.15 22.03
N ASN A 205 16.08 -7.08 21.10
CA ASN A 205 16.76 -6.77 19.84
C ASN A 205 15.93 -5.82 18.97
N ILE A 206 14.60 -6.02 18.91
CA ILE A 206 13.68 -5.12 18.22
C ILE A 206 13.71 -3.71 18.84
N LEU A 207 13.63 -3.63 20.17
CA LEU A 207 13.72 -2.37 20.91
C LEU A 207 15.05 -1.67 20.66
N TYR A 208 16.17 -2.38 20.77
CA TYR A 208 17.50 -1.84 20.59
C TYR A 208 17.68 -1.25 19.19
N ASP A 209 17.27 -1.98 18.15
CA ASP A 209 17.43 -1.50 16.77
C ASP A 209 16.48 -0.32 16.47
N LYS A 210 15.21 -0.39 16.88
CA LYS A 210 14.25 0.73 16.66
C LYS A 210 14.64 2.01 17.38
N THR A 211 15.18 1.89 18.60
CA THR A 211 15.65 3.04 19.38
C THR A 211 16.99 3.59 18.89
N SER A 212 17.63 2.99 17.89
CA SER A 212 18.83 3.56 17.25
C SER A 212 18.57 4.95 16.65
N LEU A 213 17.35 5.21 16.14
CA LEU A 213 16.94 6.53 15.66
C LEU A 213 16.87 7.56 16.78
N VAL A 214 16.57 7.15 18.02
CA VAL A 214 16.57 8.04 19.19
C VAL A 214 18.01 8.28 19.64
N ARG A 215 18.83 7.22 19.75
CA ARG A 215 20.26 7.34 20.11
C ARG A 215 21.03 8.26 19.17
N ASN A 216 20.69 8.26 17.88
CA ASN A 216 21.32 9.08 16.85
C ASN A 216 20.58 10.39 16.54
N LEU A 217 19.65 10.84 17.40
CA LEU A 217 19.08 12.18 17.26
C LEU A 217 20.19 13.24 17.26
N SER A 218 20.07 14.19 16.34
CA SER A 218 20.90 15.39 16.26
C SER A 218 20.87 16.19 17.57
N PRO A 219 21.85 17.09 17.82
CA PRO A 219 21.83 17.95 19.00
C PRO A 219 20.52 18.74 19.11
N GLY A 220 19.83 18.60 20.25
CA GLY A 220 18.52 19.22 20.48
C GLY A 220 17.33 18.48 19.85
N GLY A 221 17.57 17.34 19.19
CA GLY A 221 16.52 16.51 18.60
C GLY A 221 15.57 15.92 19.64
N VAL A 222 14.35 15.57 19.19
CA VAL A 222 13.24 15.16 20.07
C VAL A 222 12.68 13.81 19.65
N ALA A 223 12.47 12.94 20.63
CA ALA A 223 11.76 11.68 20.46
C ALA A 223 10.29 11.81 20.87
N PHE A 224 9.40 11.18 20.12
CA PHE A 224 7.98 11.05 20.42
C PHE A 224 7.66 9.59 20.66
N LEU A 225 7.26 9.25 21.89
CA LEU A 225 7.12 7.86 22.33
C LEU A 225 5.70 7.58 22.87
N ASP A 226 5.15 6.43 22.49
CA ASP A 226 3.89 5.91 23.01
C ASP A 226 4.04 5.44 24.46
N MET A 227 3.41 6.15 25.41
CA MET A 227 3.44 5.80 26.83
C MET A 227 2.56 4.59 27.17
N ASP A 228 1.63 4.20 26.28
CA ASP A 228 0.85 2.96 26.44
C ASP A 228 1.70 1.72 26.15
N ASN A 229 2.80 1.87 25.42
CA ASN A 229 3.69 0.76 25.11
C ASN A 229 4.63 0.47 26.30
N GLN A 230 4.51 -0.73 26.87
CA GLN A 230 5.25 -1.13 28.07
C GLN A 230 6.78 -1.02 27.98
N TYR A 231 7.35 -1.10 26.77
CA TYR A 231 8.79 -0.99 26.54
C TYR A 231 9.22 0.46 26.39
N LEU A 232 8.46 1.27 25.63
CA LEU A 232 8.75 2.69 25.42
C LEU A 232 8.51 3.54 26.68
N ALA A 233 7.48 3.21 27.47
CA ALA A 233 7.22 3.86 28.75
C ALA A 233 8.38 3.71 29.75
N LYS A 234 9.16 2.63 29.63
CA LYS A 234 10.33 2.34 30.49
C LYS A 234 11.67 2.70 29.84
N TYR A 235 11.66 3.12 28.58
CA TYR A 235 12.87 3.41 27.83
C TYR A 235 13.57 4.65 28.38
N LYS A 236 14.84 4.52 28.77
CA LYS A 236 15.65 5.62 29.30
C LYS A 236 16.55 6.18 28.21
N THR A 237 16.57 7.49 28.07
CA THR A 237 17.45 8.22 27.16
C THR A 237 17.82 9.59 27.75
N ASP A 238 18.98 10.09 27.35
CA ASP A 238 19.46 11.45 27.59
C ASP A 238 18.82 12.48 26.64
N LYS A 239 18.14 12.02 25.59
CA LYS A 239 17.46 12.88 24.61
C LYS A 239 16.14 13.42 25.18
N LYS A 240 15.67 14.55 24.63
CA LYS A 240 14.34 15.08 24.96
C LYS A 240 13.26 14.12 24.44
N VAL A 241 12.30 13.80 25.29
CA VAL A 241 11.15 12.95 24.96
C VAL A 241 9.86 13.74 25.16
N ILE A 242 8.92 13.59 24.22
CA ILE A 242 7.52 13.98 24.33
C ILE A 242 6.68 12.70 24.31
N TYR A 243 5.93 12.45 25.38
CA TYR A 243 5.08 11.27 25.50
C TYR A 243 3.67 11.56 25.00
N TYR A 244 3.09 10.59 24.29
CA TYR A 244 1.66 10.57 23.98
C TYR A 244 1.01 9.27 24.44
N SER A 245 -0.30 9.28 24.71
CA SER A 245 -1.02 8.12 25.24
C SER A 245 -2.52 8.17 24.95
N LEU A 246 -3.18 7.02 24.82
CA LEU A 246 -4.64 6.98 24.76
C LEU A 246 -5.31 7.24 26.11
N HIS A 247 -4.67 6.85 27.21
CA HIS A 247 -5.35 6.75 28.51
C HIS A 247 -4.57 7.31 29.70
N ASN A 248 -3.26 7.53 29.56
CA ASN A 248 -2.39 7.97 30.64
C ASN A 248 -2.24 9.50 30.63
N GLU A 249 -2.89 10.15 31.61
CA GLU A 249 -2.88 11.61 31.78
C GLU A 249 -1.51 12.17 32.19
N GLN A 250 -0.53 11.32 32.49
CA GLN A 250 0.85 11.75 32.76
C GLN A 250 1.63 12.08 31.48
N ALA A 251 1.15 11.63 30.31
CA ALA A 251 1.73 11.94 29.01
C ALA A 251 1.59 13.44 28.67
N ASP A 252 2.46 13.96 27.81
CA ASP A 252 2.40 15.36 27.36
C ASP A 252 1.12 15.63 26.56
N TYR A 253 0.66 14.62 25.81
CA TYR A 253 -0.60 14.62 25.06
C TYR A 253 -1.37 13.32 25.28
N TYR A 254 -2.66 13.41 25.55
CA TYR A 254 -3.51 12.23 25.71
C TYR A 254 -4.94 12.45 25.21
N ALA A 255 -5.69 11.37 25.00
CA ALA A 255 -7.08 11.42 24.55
C ALA A 255 -8.08 11.26 25.70
N GLN A 256 -9.23 11.91 25.57
CA GLN A 256 -10.44 11.68 26.37
C GLN A 256 -11.67 11.67 25.47
N ASN A 257 -12.82 11.21 25.98
CA ASN A 257 -14.11 11.25 25.28
C ASN A 257 -14.07 10.65 23.87
N ILE A 258 -13.43 9.48 23.72
CA ILE A 258 -13.34 8.78 22.43
C ILE A 258 -14.73 8.24 22.07
N ILE A 259 -15.29 8.76 20.99
CA ILE A 259 -16.62 8.41 20.47
C ILE A 259 -16.46 7.92 19.04
N ILE A 260 -16.94 6.72 18.75
CA ILE A 260 -16.90 6.11 17.43
C ILE A 260 -18.26 6.37 16.75
N ASP A 261 -18.25 6.98 15.57
CA ASP A 261 -19.46 7.31 14.79
C ASP A 261 -19.19 7.17 13.29
N ASN A 262 -20.01 6.37 12.59
CA ASN A 262 -20.08 6.31 11.12
C ASN A 262 -18.71 6.35 10.39
N ASN A 263 -17.85 5.34 10.59
CA ASN A 263 -16.49 5.24 10.01
C ASN A 263 -15.52 6.36 10.43
N SER A 264 -15.81 7.07 11.51
CA SER A 264 -14.96 8.10 12.08
C SER A 264 -14.90 8.01 13.60
N ILE A 265 -13.89 8.66 14.18
CA ILE A 265 -13.71 8.74 15.62
C ILE A 265 -13.54 10.21 15.99
N SER A 266 -14.34 10.67 16.95
CA SER A 266 -14.19 11.98 17.59
C SER A 266 -13.62 11.81 18.99
N PHE A 267 -12.73 12.70 19.41
CA PHE A 267 -12.07 12.64 20.71
C PHE A 267 -11.57 14.02 21.13
N SER A 268 -11.32 14.20 22.42
CA SER A 268 -10.66 15.39 22.96
C SER A 268 -9.16 15.11 23.14
N ILE A 269 -8.31 15.97 22.58
CA ILE A 269 -6.88 16.02 22.85
C ILE A 269 -6.66 16.90 24.08
N CYS A 270 -6.01 16.34 25.07
CA CYS A 270 -5.60 17.01 26.31
C CYS A 270 -4.08 17.21 26.29
N SER A 271 -3.61 18.33 26.85
CA SER A 271 -2.18 18.55 27.10
C SER A 271 -1.92 18.77 28.58
N LYS A 272 -0.81 18.22 29.07
CA LYS A 272 -0.37 18.43 30.45
C LYS A 272 -0.11 19.90 30.79
N ASN A 273 0.23 20.70 29.79
CA ASN A 273 0.63 22.10 29.99
C ASN A 273 -0.53 23.09 29.90
N THR A 274 -1.71 22.65 29.45
CA THR A 274 -2.86 23.55 29.23
C THR A 274 -4.18 22.88 29.61
N PRO A 275 -5.07 23.56 30.34
CA PRO A 275 -6.39 23.01 30.70
C PRO A 275 -7.35 22.94 29.50
N GLN A 276 -7.05 23.64 28.40
CA GLN A 276 -7.87 23.64 27.20
C GLN A 276 -7.85 22.26 26.54
N LYS A 277 -9.04 21.73 26.28
CA LYS A 277 -9.25 20.50 25.51
C LYS A 277 -9.56 20.86 24.07
N ILE A 278 -8.91 20.17 23.14
CA ILE A 278 -9.06 20.41 21.71
C ILE A 278 -9.85 19.24 21.12
N ASN A 279 -10.97 19.53 20.47
CA ASN A 279 -11.78 18.50 19.85
C ASN A 279 -11.19 18.12 18.50
N ALA A 280 -10.99 16.82 18.29
CA ALA A 280 -10.42 16.24 17.10
C ALA A 280 -11.38 15.20 16.49
N ARG A 281 -11.29 15.03 15.18
CA ARG A 281 -11.99 13.98 14.44
C ARG A 281 -11.04 13.34 13.43
N ILE A 282 -11.08 12.03 13.31
CA ILE A 282 -10.40 11.27 12.25
C ILE A 282 -11.40 10.42 11.49
N ASN A 283 -11.28 10.34 10.16
CA ASN A 283 -12.11 9.49 9.31
C ASN A 283 -11.51 8.09 9.19
N MET A 284 -11.29 7.48 10.35
CA MET A 284 -10.71 6.16 10.52
C MET A 284 -11.37 5.43 11.68
N LEU A 285 -11.25 4.11 11.68
CA LEU A 285 -11.77 3.24 12.73
C LEU A 285 -10.65 2.62 13.57
N GLY A 286 -11.00 2.22 14.79
CA GLY A 286 -10.07 1.63 15.77
C GLY A 286 -9.28 2.66 16.60
N GLU A 287 -9.25 2.45 17.91
CA GLU A 287 -8.62 3.35 18.90
C GLU A 287 -7.12 3.55 18.65
N HIS A 288 -6.42 2.57 18.07
CA HIS A 288 -5.01 2.72 17.69
C HIS A 288 -4.80 3.85 16.68
N ASN A 289 -5.81 4.24 15.90
CA ASN A 289 -5.72 5.40 14.99
C ASN A 289 -5.86 6.73 15.72
N VAL A 290 -6.55 6.78 16.87
CA VAL A 290 -6.51 7.93 17.78
C VAL A 290 -5.09 8.13 18.31
N ARG A 291 -4.40 7.04 18.64
CA ARG A 291 -3.00 7.09 19.07
C ARG A 291 -2.07 7.62 17.97
N ASN A 292 -2.24 7.16 16.73
CA ASN A 292 -1.49 7.68 15.57
C ASN A 292 -1.76 9.17 15.34
N ALA A 293 -3.01 9.61 15.56
CA ALA A 293 -3.40 11.01 15.47
C ALA A 293 -2.77 11.86 16.58
N LEU A 294 -2.70 11.37 17.82
CA LEU A 294 -1.99 12.03 18.93
C LEU A 294 -0.50 12.20 18.64
N ALA A 295 0.16 11.16 18.11
CA ALA A 295 1.57 11.25 17.70
C ALA A 295 1.77 12.32 16.62
N SER A 296 0.89 12.34 15.62
CA SER A 296 0.93 13.32 14.52
C SER A 296 0.64 14.74 15.01
N TYR A 297 -0.31 14.89 15.94
CA TYR A 297 -0.63 16.16 16.59
C TYR A 297 0.55 16.69 17.40
N ALA A 298 1.16 15.84 18.23
CA ALA A 298 2.32 16.22 19.05
C ALA A 298 3.49 16.71 18.18
N VAL A 299 3.74 16.07 17.03
CA VAL A 299 4.73 16.53 16.07
C VAL A 299 4.31 17.86 15.43
N GLY A 300 3.06 18.00 14.99
CA GLY A 300 2.56 19.29 14.46
C GLY A 300 2.75 20.45 15.44
N LYS A 301 2.48 20.23 16.74
CA LYS A 301 2.76 21.21 17.81
C LYS A 301 4.23 21.53 17.96
N HIS A 302 5.10 20.54 17.87
CA HIS A 302 6.55 20.75 17.92
C HIS A 302 7.06 21.62 16.76
N PHE A 303 6.40 21.54 15.61
CA PHE A 303 6.63 22.42 14.46
C PHE A 303 5.84 23.75 14.52
N ASN A 304 5.25 24.10 15.67
CA ASN A 304 4.50 25.34 15.87
C ASN A 304 3.29 25.52 14.92
N ILE A 305 2.68 24.43 14.47
CA ILE A 305 1.43 24.49 13.71
C ILE A 305 0.27 24.78 14.68
N ALA A 306 -0.68 25.61 14.25
CA ALA A 306 -1.86 25.95 15.03
C ALA A 306 -2.77 24.72 15.20
N ASP A 307 -3.48 24.64 16.34
CA ASP A 307 -4.30 23.47 16.67
C ASP A 307 -5.36 23.20 15.61
N GLU A 308 -6.04 24.26 15.16
CA GLU A 308 -7.10 24.19 14.14
C GLU A 308 -6.60 23.58 12.83
N ASP A 309 -5.41 24.00 12.36
CA ASP A 309 -4.82 23.49 11.13
C ASP A 309 -4.51 21.99 11.26
N ILE A 310 -3.90 21.58 12.38
CA ILE A 310 -3.59 20.16 12.64
C ILE A 310 -4.88 19.33 12.64
N ILE A 311 -5.92 19.78 13.34
CA ILE A 311 -7.20 19.05 13.42
C ILE A 311 -7.87 18.96 12.04
N ASN A 312 -7.85 20.05 11.27
CA ASN A 312 -8.40 20.05 9.91
C ASN A 312 -7.65 19.06 9.00
N SER A 313 -6.31 19.02 9.06
CA SER A 313 -5.50 18.06 8.30
C SER A 313 -5.81 16.61 8.70
N LEU A 314 -5.94 16.33 10.01
CA LEU A 314 -6.30 15.00 10.52
C LEU A 314 -7.71 14.56 10.10
N ALA A 315 -8.68 15.47 10.11
CA ALA A 315 -10.05 15.20 9.68
C ALA A 315 -10.16 14.94 8.18
N GLN A 316 -9.29 15.53 7.36
CA GLN A 316 -9.24 15.28 5.92
C GLN A 316 -8.53 13.98 5.54
N TYR A 317 -7.73 13.42 6.44
CA TYR A 317 -7.03 12.17 6.16
C TYR A 317 -8.01 10.98 6.16
N SER A 318 -7.95 10.18 5.09
CA SER A 318 -8.66 8.92 4.98
C SER A 318 -7.70 7.83 4.48
N PRO A 319 -7.75 6.61 5.04
CA PRO A 319 -6.98 5.50 4.53
C PRO A 319 -7.39 5.21 3.09
N GLN A 320 -6.40 4.97 2.24
CA GLN A 320 -6.63 4.50 0.88
C GLN A 320 -6.05 3.10 0.74
N GLY A 321 -6.64 2.33 -0.16
CA GLY A 321 -6.08 1.07 -0.59
C GLY A 321 -6.37 -0.11 0.33
N ILE A 322 -5.36 -0.94 0.58
CA ILE A 322 -5.52 -2.21 1.34
C ILE A 322 -5.18 -2.13 2.83
N ARG A 323 -5.16 -0.91 3.41
CA ARG A 323 -4.83 -0.67 4.83
C ARG A 323 -6.02 -0.07 5.56
N GLN A 324 -6.66 -0.85 6.42
CA GLN A 324 -7.82 -0.46 7.23
C GLN A 324 -8.86 0.38 6.48
N ASN A 325 -9.26 -0.10 5.30
CA ASN A 325 -10.12 0.64 4.39
C ASN A 325 -11.43 -0.11 4.18
N VAL A 326 -12.54 0.54 4.52
CA VAL A 326 -13.88 0.00 4.26
C VAL A 326 -14.34 0.50 2.90
N VAL A 327 -14.51 -0.41 1.95
CA VAL A 327 -14.85 -0.10 0.56
C VAL A 327 -16.14 -0.80 0.14
N ASN A 328 -16.88 -0.16 -0.74
CA ASN A 328 -18.00 -0.77 -1.45
C ASN A 328 -17.54 -1.15 -2.87
N VAL A 329 -17.61 -2.44 -3.19
CA VAL A 329 -17.27 -2.97 -4.51
C VAL A 329 -18.48 -3.71 -5.05
N GLY A 330 -19.16 -3.17 -6.05
CA GLY A 330 -20.34 -3.83 -6.64
C GLY A 330 -21.48 -4.15 -5.66
N GLY A 331 -21.59 -3.38 -4.56
CA GLY A 331 -22.56 -3.56 -3.49
C GLY A 331 -22.04 -4.38 -2.29
N TYR A 332 -20.87 -5.01 -2.40
CA TYR A 332 -20.24 -5.76 -1.32
C TYR A 332 -19.49 -4.82 -0.36
N HIS A 333 -19.66 -5.02 0.94
CA HIS A 333 -19.03 -4.20 1.98
C HIS A 333 -17.76 -4.92 2.47
N ILE A 334 -16.61 -4.38 2.10
CA ILE A 334 -15.33 -5.04 2.30
C ILE A 334 -14.48 -4.18 3.23
N PHE A 335 -14.04 -4.75 4.35
CA PHE A 335 -13.03 -4.15 5.22
C PHE A 335 -11.65 -4.73 4.88
N LEU A 336 -10.84 -3.94 4.18
CA LEU A 336 -9.50 -4.34 3.73
C LEU A 336 -8.44 -4.00 4.77
N ASP A 337 -7.70 -5.01 5.23
CA ASP A 337 -6.49 -4.83 6.04
C ASP A 337 -5.42 -5.87 5.71
N CYS A 338 -5.07 -5.95 4.42
CA CYS A 338 -4.23 -6.98 3.82
C CYS A 338 -2.76 -6.56 3.63
N PHE A 339 -2.34 -5.39 4.12
CA PHE A 339 -0.96 -4.94 3.90
C PHE A 339 0.04 -5.63 4.81
N ASN A 340 -0.26 -5.75 6.11
CA ASN A 340 0.58 -6.48 7.04
C ASN A 340 -0.31 -7.22 8.03
N SER A 341 0.19 -8.34 8.54
CA SER A 341 -0.46 -9.05 9.63
C SER A 341 0.57 -9.35 10.71
N ALA A 342 0.19 -9.01 11.92
CA ALA A 342 0.82 -9.40 13.17
C ALA A 342 -0.34 -9.69 14.14
N LYS A 343 -0.11 -10.48 15.19
CA LYS A 343 -1.15 -10.88 16.14
C LYS A 343 -1.99 -9.70 16.61
N GLU A 344 -1.35 -8.66 17.14
CA GLU A 344 -2.04 -7.49 17.71
C GLU A 344 -2.76 -6.68 16.62
N SER A 345 -2.19 -6.61 15.41
CA SER A 345 -2.84 -5.95 14.28
C SER A 345 -4.07 -6.71 13.82
N PHE A 346 -4.04 -8.05 13.81
CA PHE A 346 -5.18 -8.91 13.49
C PHE A 346 -6.31 -8.75 14.49
N LEU A 347 -5.99 -8.94 15.77
CA LEU A 347 -6.97 -8.80 16.84
C LEU A 347 -7.55 -7.37 16.89
N GLY A 348 -6.74 -6.33 16.68
CA GLY A 348 -7.22 -4.96 16.56
C GLY A 348 -8.19 -4.74 15.38
N ALA A 349 -7.97 -5.41 14.25
CA ALA A 349 -8.91 -5.38 13.13
C ALA A 349 -10.23 -6.08 13.48
N VAL A 350 -10.18 -7.25 14.13
CA VAL A 350 -11.39 -7.97 14.59
C VAL A 350 -12.16 -7.15 15.63
N LYS A 351 -11.47 -6.50 16.59
CA LYS A 351 -12.08 -5.58 17.57
C LYS A 351 -12.87 -4.46 16.90
N THR A 352 -12.47 -4.07 15.69
CA THR A 352 -13.09 -2.96 14.96
C THR A 352 -14.39 -3.37 14.25
N LEU A 353 -14.59 -4.66 13.93
CA LEU A 353 -15.77 -5.11 13.16
C LEU A 353 -17.13 -4.69 13.74
N PRO A 354 -17.37 -4.82 15.07
CA PRO A 354 -18.66 -4.44 15.66
C PRO A 354 -18.99 -2.96 15.49
N THR A 355 -17.96 -2.12 15.38
CA THR A 355 -18.09 -0.66 15.25
C THR A 355 -18.49 -0.20 13.84
N ILE A 356 -18.42 -1.10 12.85
CA ILE A 356 -18.81 -0.81 11.46
C ILE A 356 -20.30 -1.13 11.29
N PRO A 357 -21.09 -0.21 10.67
CA PRO A 357 -22.50 -0.47 10.36
C PRO A 357 -22.68 -1.73 9.50
N LEU A 358 -23.60 -2.60 9.93
CA LEU A 358 -23.99 -3.82 9.22
C LEU A 358 -25.38 -3.64 8.63
N LYS A 359 -25.62 -4.12 7.41
CA LYS A 359 -26.97 -4.12 6.84
C LYS A 359 -27.85 -5.12 7.59
N LEU A 360 -29.17 -4.89 7.55
CA LEU A 360 -30.15 -5.79 8.13
C LEU A 360 -29.95 -7.22 7.57
N ASN A 361 -29.88 -8.21 8.47
CA ASN A 361 -29.60 -9.63 8.15
C ASN A 361 -28.20 -9.96 7.62
N GLY A 362 -27.30 -8.96 7.52
CA GLY A 362 -25.90 -9.19 7.17
C GLY A 362 -25.14 -9.93 8.27
N LYS A 363 -24.01 -10.53 7.91
CA LYS A 363 -23.05 -11.18 8.81
C LYS A 363 -21.71 -10.43 8.83
N ARG A 364 -21.04 -10.48 9.97
CA ARG A 364 -19.64 -10.09 10.16
C ARG A 364 -18.75 -11.29 9.88
N ILE A 365 -18.14 -11.32 8.70
CA ILE A 365 -17.29 -12.43 8.25
C ILE A 365 -15.82 -12.01 8.28
N VAL A 366 -14.96 -12.86 8.82
CA VAL A 366 -13.51 -12.66 8.82
C VAL A 366 -12.84 -13.66 7.89
N ILE A 367 -11.99 -13.18 6.98
CA ILE A 367 -11.12 -14.00 6.15
C ILE A 367 -9.68 -13.73 6.62
N MET A 368 -9.14 -14.70 7.34
CA MET A 368 -7.79 -14.65 7.91
C MET A 368 -6.82 -15.49 7.07
N GLY A 369 -5.74 -14.87 6.61
CA GLY A 369 -4.57 -15.59 6.14
C GLY A 369 -3.54 -15.81 7.24
N GLU A 370 -2.68 -16.81 7.04
CA GLU A 370 -1.51 -17.08 7.90
C GLU A 370 -0.68 -15.81 8.18
N ILE A 371 -0.04 -15.76 9.35
CA ILE A 371 0.89 -14.71 9.70
C ILE A 371 2.30 -15.18 9.38
N ASP A 372 2.91 -14.61 8.34
CA ASP A 372 4.28 -14.94 7.91
C ASP A 372 5.36 -14.38 8.87
N ARG A 373 6.60 -14.89 8.70
CA ARG A 373 7.83 -14.39 9.39
C ARG A 373 7.81 -14.51 10.91
N LEU A 374 7.13 -15.53 11.43
CA LEU A 374 7.12 -15.87 12.85
C LEU A 374 8.20 -16.89 13.24
N GLY A 375 8.86 -17.52 12.26
CA GLY A 375 9.85 -18.58 12.50
C GLY A 375 9.26 -19.72 13.34
N ASP A 376 10.05 -20.25 14.27
CA ASP A 376 9.66 -21.36 15.15
C ASP A 376 8.49 -21.02 16.09
N ARG A 377 8.20 -19.73 16.29
CA ARG A 377 7.08 -19.26 17.12
C ARG A 377 5.74 -19.22 16.37
N SER A 378 5.71 -19.57 15.09
CA SER A 378 4.48 -19.53 14.28
C SER A 378 3.31 -20.27 14.93
N ILE A 379 3.54 -21.52 15.36
CA ILE A 379 2.51 -22.36 15.99
C ILE A 379 2.03 -21.76 17.32
N GLU A 380 2.96 -21.29 18.16
CA GLU A 380 2.66 -20.67 19.46
C GLU A 380 1.74 -19.46 19.28
N ILE A 381 2.14 -18.51 18.42
CA ILE A 381 1.39 -17.28 18.17
C ILE A 381 0.02 -17.57 17.53
N HIS A 382 -0.07 -18.54 16.62
CA HIS A 382 -1.35 -18.94 16.03
C HIS A 382 -2.31 -19.55 17.07
N LYS A 383 -1.80 -20.30 18.07
CA LYS A 383 -2.60 -20.78 19.20
C LYS A 383 -3.05 -19.63 20.09
N GLU A 384 -2.15 -18.70 20.42
CA GLU A 384 -2.52 -17.51 21.21
C GLU A 384 -3.66 -16.72 20.57
N ILE A 385 -3.61 -16.51 19.25
CA ILE A 385 -4.71 -15.87 18.51
C ILE A 385 -6.01 -16.66 18.70
N GLY A 386 -5.98 -17.98 18.52
CA GLY A 386 -7.17 -18.82 18.68
C GLY A 386 -7.77 -18.76 20.08
N ALA A 387 -6.93 -18.66 21.11
CA ALA A 387 -7.37 -18.53 22.51
C ALA A 387 -8.00 -17.16 22.82
N GLU A 388 -7.46 -16.08 22.23
CA GLU A 388 -7.93 -14.71 22.46
C GLU A 388 -9.21 -14.39 21.68
N LEU A 389 -9.50 -15.08 20.58
CA LEU A 389 -10.68 -14.81 19.74
C LEU A 389 -12.03 -14.92 20.47
N LYS A 390 -12.08 -15.54 21.65
CA LYS A 390 -13.30 -15.66 22.46
C LYS A 390 -13.82 -14.31 22.96
N ASP A 391 -12.93 -13.32 23.04
CA ASP A 391 -13.22 -11.98 23.52
C ASP A 391 -13.63 -11.03 22.36
N TYR A 392 -13.88 -11.58 21.16
CA TYR A 392 -14.16 -10.82 19.95
C TYR A 392 -15.47 -11.27 19.28
N GLU A 393 -16.16 -10.31 18.65
CA GLU A 393 -17.46 -10.53 18.01
C GLU A 393 -17.33 -10.66 16.49
N PHE A 394 -17.70 -11.83 15.96
CA PHE A 394 -17.87 -12.11 14.53
C PHE A 394 -18.86 -13.27 14.33
N ASP A 395 -19.54 -13.30 13.18
CA ASP A 395 -20.51 -14.35 12.84
C ASP A 395 -19.87 -15.56 12.20
N TYR A 396 -18.79 -15.38 11.43
CA TYR A 396 -18.04 -16.48 10.83
C TYR A 396 -16.59 -16.11 10.55
N MET A 397 -15.68 -17.08 10.61
CA MET A 397 -14.27 -16.90 10.25
C MET A 397 -13.75 -18.03 9.36
N TYR A 398 -13.14 -17.66 8.24
CA TYR A 398 -12.44 -18.57 7.33
C TYR A 398 -10.94 -18.34 7.41
N CYS A 399 -10.19 -19.39 7.75
CA CYS A 399 -8.76 -19.35 7.99
C CYS A 399 -7.99 -20.13 6.91
N VAL A 400 -7.09 -19.48 6.17
CA VAL A 400 -6.31 -20.09 5.08
C VAL A 400 -4.80 -19.95 5.29
N GLY A 401 -4.04 -21.01 5.02
CA GLY A 401 -2.58 -21.06 5.18
C GLY A 401 -2.13 -22.33 5.89
N ASN A 402 -0.83 -22.48 6.12
CA ASN A 402 -0.25 -23.72 6.63
C ASN A 402 -0.45 -23.86 8.15
N ASN A 403 0.11 -22.94 8.94
CA ASN A 403 0.04 -23.03 10.42
C ASN A 403 -1.28 -22.52 11.00
N ILE A 404 -2.15 -21.91 10.20
CA ILE A 404 -3.39 -21.29 10.68
C ILE A 404 -4.40 -22.32 11.22
N ILE A 405 -4.23 -23.61 10.89
CA ILE A 405 -5.02 -24.69 11.47
C ILE A 405 -4.94 -24.70 13.01
N HIS A 406 -3.81 -24.27 13.58
CA HIS A 406 -3.63 -24.19 15.03
C HIS A 406 -4.48 -23.09 15.66
N THR A 407 -4.74 -21.99 14.93
CA THR A 407 -5.70 -20.97 15.36
C THR A 407 -7.11 -21.55 15.44
N VAL A 408 -7.54 -22.30 14.41
CA VAL A 408 -8.87 -22.93 14.35
C VAL A 408 -9.03 -23.96 15.49
N GLN A 409 -8.06 -24.85 15.65
CA GLN A 409 -8.08 -25.87 16.70
C GLN A 409 -8.14 -25.27 18.11
N GLU A 410 -7.35 -24.22 18.37
CA GLU A 410 -7.33 -23.57 19.69
C GLU A 410 -8.61 -22.77 19.94
N ALA A 411 -9.16 -22.10 18.92
CA ALA A 411 -10.46 -21.44 19.00
C ALA A 411 -11.60 -22.43 19.33
N HIS A 412 -11.61 -23.61 18.70
CA HIS A 412 -12.58 -24.67 19.00
C HIS A 412 -12.50 -25.15 20.45
N LYS A 413 -11.28 -25.32 21.00
CA LYS A 413 -11.09 -25.67 22.42
C LYS A 413 -11.64 -24.59 23.36
N ASN A 414 -11.59 -23.33 22.93
CA ASN A 414 -12.13 -22.18 23.67
C ASN A 414 -13.61 -21.90 23.37
N GLY A 415 -14.31 -22.83 22.71
CA GLY A 415 -15.77 -22.80 22.54
C GLY A 415 -16.28 -22.09 21.29
N ILE A 416 -15.40 -21.57 20.43
CA ILE A 416 -15.76 -20.88 19.19
C ILE A 416 -16.01 -21.93 18.11
N LYS A 417 -17.23 -22.02 17.59
CA LYS A 417 -17.62 -23.05 16.60
C LYS A 417 -17.64 -22.56 15.17
N ASN A 418 -17.87 -21.27 14.97
CA ASN A 418 -18.05 -20.59 13.70
C ASN A 418 -16.70 -20.12 13.10
N ILE A 419 -15.68 -20.97 13.17
CA ILE A 419 -14.36 -20.76 12.60
C ILE A 419 -13.91 -22.03 11.88
N GLU A 420 -13.50 -21.88 10.62
CA GLU A 420 -13.18 -23.00 9.74
C GLU A 420 -11.81 -22.85 9.09
N PHE A 421 -11.11 -23.99 8.97
CA PHE A 421 -9.90 -24.08 8.18
C PHE A 421 -10.24 -24.27 6.70
N VAL A 422 -9.60 -23.49 5.84
CA VAL A 422 -9.74 -23.55 4.39
C VAL A 422 -8.43 -24.08 3.77
N PRO A 423 -8.40 -25.33 3.28
CA PRO A 423 -7.18 -25.98 2.80
C PRO A 423 -6.46 -25.32 1.62
N SER A 424 -7.17 -24.51 0.82
CA SER A 424 -6.57 -23.89 -0.37
C SER A 424 -7.20 -22.55 -0.74
N THR A 425 -6.45 -21.72 -1.45
CA THR A 425 -6.95 -20.46 -2.02
C THR A 425 -8.03 -20.69 -3.08
N ALA A 426 -8.03 -21.84 -3.76
CA ALA A 426 -9.09 -22.22 -4.69
C ALA A 426 -10.43 -22.44 -3.97
N GLN A 427 -10.43 -23.20 -2.87
CA GLN A 427 -11.62 -23.38 -2.04
C GLN A 427 -12.08 -22.07 -1.41
N LEU A 428 -11.14 -21.21 -1.00
CA LEU A 428 -11.48 -19.87 -0.50
C LEU A 428 -12.22 -19.04 -1.57
N LEU A 429 -11.79 -19.10 -2.85
CA LEU A 429 -12.49 -18.42 -3.94
C LEU A 429 -13.93 -18.90 -4.07
N ASP A 430 -14.18 -20.20 -3.93
CA ASP A 430 -15.52 -20.77 -4.02
C ASP A 430 -16.39 -20.38 -2.82
N ILE A 431 -15.83 -20.41 -1.60
CA ILE A 431 -16.50 -19.92 -0.39
C ILE A 431 -16.90 -18.46 -0.56
N ILE A 432 -15.99 -17.59 -1.01
CA ILE A 432 -16.30 -16.17 -1.20
C ILE A 432 -17.44 -15.98 -2.21
N ARG A 433 -17.46 -16.75 -3.30
CA ARG A 433 -18.49 -16.62 -4.34
C ARG A 433 -19.87 -17.10 -3.88
N ASN A 434 -19.91 -18.14 -3.05
CA ASN A 434 -21.16 -18.83 -2.72
C ASN A 434 -21.74 -18.39 -1.37
N ASN A 435 -20.92 -17.91 -0.44
CA ASN A 435 -21.33 -17.68 0.94
C ASN A 435 -21.33 -16.20 1.36
N ILE A 436 -20.69 -15.32 0.58
CA ILE A 436 -20.65 -13.87 0.87
C ILE A 436 -21.70 -13.15 0.02
N THR A 437 -22.53 -12.36 0.69
CA THR A 437 -23.61 -11.56 0.13
C THR A 437 -23.31 -10.07 0.22
N ARG A 438 -24.22 -9.23 -0.27
CA ARG A 438 -24.10 -7.75 -0.23
C ARG A 438 -24.53 -7.15 1.11
N ASP A 439 -25.12 -7.95 1.98
CA ASP A 439 -25.52 -7.53 3.32
C ASP A 439 -24.41 -7.75 4.34
N ASP A 440 -23.50 -8.67 4.03
CA ASP A 440 -22.35 -8.99 4.86
C ASP A 440 -21.30 -7.87 4.87
N LEU A 441 -20.62 -7.76 6.01
CA LEU A 441 -19.37 -7.03 6.16
C LEU A 441 -18.24 -8.04 6.26
N VAL A 442 -17.28 -7.97 5.34
CA VAL A 442 -16.20 -8.95 5.26
C VAL A 442 -14.84 -8.30 5.52
N LEU A 443 -14.18 -8.70 6.60
CA LEU A 443 -12.77 -8.35 6.86
C LEU A 443 -11.85 -9.30 6.12
N TYR A 444 -10.99 -8.75 5.27
CA TYR A 444 -9.88 -9.49 4.68
C TYR A 444 -8.58 -9.07 5.37
N LYS A 445 -7.88 -10.04 5.96
CA LYS A 445 -6.61 -9.79 6.63
C LYS A 445 -5.65 -10.96 6.47
N ALA A 446 -4.49 -10.69 5.85
CA ALA A 446 -3.41 -11.65 5.68
C ALA A 446 -2.08 -10.93 5.50
N THR A 447 -0.99 -11.67 5.64
CA THR A 447 0.32 -11.24 5.17
C THR A 447 0.47 -11.41 3.65
N GLN A 448 1.54 -10.83 3.12
CA GLN A 448 1.75 -10.68 1.68
C GLN A 448 2.44 -11.88 1.00
N LEU A 449 3.05 -12.82 1.74
CA LEU A 449 3.94 -13.81 1.12
C LEU A 449 3.22 -15.10 0.73
N THR A 450 2.44 -15.67 1.65
CA THR A 450 1.84 -17.01 1.48
C THR A 450 0.48 -16.96 0.79
N VAL A 451 -0.50 -16.32 1.41
CA VAL A 451 -1.91 -16.37 0.96
C VAL A 451 -2.22 -15.37 -0.16
N LYS A 452 -1.60 -14.19 -0.11
CA LYS A 452 -1.79 -13.12 -1.11
C LYS A 452 -3.26 -12.73 -1.33
N LEU A 453 -4.03 -12.53 -0.24
CA LEU A 453 -5.46 -12.20 -0.29
C LEU A 453 -5.85 -11.10 -1.30
N PRO A 454 -5.11 -9.98 -1.50
CA PRO A 454 -5.48 -8.99 -2.50
C PRO A 454 -5.63 -9.54 -3.92
N HIS A 455 -4.85 -10.57 -4.29
CA HIS A 455 -5.01 -11.25 -5.58
C HIS A 455 -6.30 -12.08 -5.66
N ILE A 456 -6.74 -12.66 -4.54
CA ILE A 456 -8.00 -13.40 -4.43
C ILE A 456 -9.18 -12.43 -4.53
N ILE A 457 -9.11 -11.29 -3.84
CA ILE A 457 -10.13 -10.23 -3.90
C ILE A 457 -10.23 -9.70 -5.34
N ASP A 458 -9.10 -9.39 -5.98
CA ASP A 458 -9.07 -8.97 -7.40
C ASP A 458 -9.63 -10.05 -8.33
N ALA A 459 -9.38 -11.34 -8.03
CA ALA A 459 -9.90 -12.43 -8.84
C ALA A 459 -11.42 -12.61 -8.73
N VAL A 460 -12.02 -12.35 -7.56
CA VAL A 460 -13.46 -12.45 -7.31
C VAL A 460 -14.18 -11.22 -7.84
N TYR A 461 -13.72 -10.04 -7.43
CA TYR A 461 -14.44 -8.78 -7.61
C TYR A 461 -13.95 -7.95 -8.82
N GLY A 462 -12.84 -8.36 -9.47
CA GLY A 462 -12.26 -7.63 -10.61
C GLY A 462 -11.68 -6.26 -10.22
N THR A 463 -11.29 -6.11 -8.96
CA THR A 463 -10.60 -4.94 -8.41
C THR A 463 -9.11 -4.92 -8.83
N LYS A 464 -8.34 -3.95 -8.33
CA LYS A 464 -6.89 -3.82 -8.56
C LYS A 464 -6.13 -3.60 -7.25
N PHE A 465 -6.61 -4.15 -6.14
CA PHE A 465 -6.03 -3.98 -4.82
C PHE A 465 -4.63 -4.58 -4.70
N ALA A 466 -4.32 -5.65 -5.46
CA ALA A 466 -2.97 -6.21 -5.49
C ALA A 466 -1.93 -5.27 -6.10
N TYR A 467 -2.33 -4.21 -6.82
CA TYR A 467 -1.38 -3.26 -7.42
C TYR A 467 -0.57 -2.53 -6.35
N GLU A 468 -1.15 -2.31 -5.17
CA GLU A 468 -0.44 -1.66 -4.07
C GLU A 468 0.69 -2.52 -3.49
N LEU A 469 0.60 -3.84 -3.66
CA LEU A 469 1.68 -4.77 -3.29
C LEU A 469 2.76 -4.84 -4.38
N GLU A 470 2.35 -4.78 -5.65
CA GLU A 470 3.18 -5.12 -6.80
C GLU A 470 3.75 -3.88 -7.54
N GLY A 471 3.34 -2.67 -7.14
CA GLY A 471 3.57 -1.40 -7.86
C GLY A 471 5.04 -1.01 -8.08
N TYR A 472 5.99 -1.75 -7.52
CA TYR A 472 7.43 -1.58 -7.75
C TYR A 472 7.93 -2.17 -9.07
N PHE A 473 7.23 -3.16 -9.62
CA PHE A 473 7.66 -3.88 -10.82
C PHE A 473 6.68 -3.62 -11.95
N VAL A 474 6.69 -2.38 -12.45
CA VAL A 474 5.93 -2.02 -13.64
C VAL A 474 6.84 -2.15 -14.86
N ASN A 475 6.51 -3.10 -15.74
CA ASN A 475 7.20 -3.28 -17.00
C ASN A 475 6.22 -3.10 -18.16
N TYR A 476 6.70 -2.47 -19.22
CA TYR A 476 5.94 -2.28 -20.45
C TYR A 476 6.54 -3.12 -21.56
N LYS A 477 5.68 -3.77 -22.34
CA LYS A 477 6.07 -4.47 -23.57
C LYS A 477 5.12 -4.04 -24.67
N LYS A 478 5.63 -3.97 -25.89
CA LYS A 478 4.83 -3.61 -27.07
C LYS A 478 4.84 -4.77 -28.05
N ASP A 479 3.65 -5.12 -28.55
CA ASP A 479 3.49 -5.99 -29.72
C ASP A 479 2.57 -5.30 -30.72
N LYS A 480 3.12 -4.98 -31.89
CA LYS A 480 2.44 -4.22 -32.94
C LYS A 480 1.84 -2.92 -32.39
N ASN A 481 0.51 -2.85 -32.32
CA ASN A 481 -0.24 -1.66 -31.92
C ASN A 481 -0.68 -1.70 -30.45
N ILE A 482 -0.42 -2.79 -29.73
CA ILE A 482 -0.80 -2.98 -28.34
C ILE A 482 0.43 -2.82 -27.45
N GLU A 483 0.33 -1.94 -26.46
CA GLU A 483 1.24 -1.88 -25.33
C GLU A 483 0.59 -2.59 -24.15
N TYR A 484 1.36 -3.49 -23.54
CA TYR A 484 0.98 -4.25 -22.36
C TYR A 484 1.71 -3.71 -21.14
N ARG A 485 1.02 -3.66 -20.01
CA ARG A 485 1.59 -3.29 -18.72
C ARG A 485 1.56 -4.49 -17.77
N TYR A 486 2.73 -4.90 -17.31
CA TYR A 486 2.90 -5.89 -16.26
C TYR A 486 2.98 -5.18 -14.92
N VAL A 487 2.18 -5.60 -13.95
CA VAL A 487 2.26 -5.16 -12.56
C VAL A 487 2.34 -6.42 -11.69
N GLY A 488 3.56 -6.85 -11.38
CA GLY A 488 3.79 -8.17 -10.77
C GLY A 488 3.26 -9.33 -11.63
N PRO A 489 2.36 -10.19 -11.12
CA PRO A 489 1.75 -11.27 -11.89
C PRO A 489 0.62 -10.78 -12.82
N ILE A 490 0.20 -9.52 -12.70
CA ILE A 490 -0.94 -8.96 -13.42
C ILE A 490 -0.52 -8.44 -14.79
N LEU A 491 -1.33 -8.73 -15.81
CA LEU A 491 -1.14 -8.25 -17.17
C LEU A 491 -2.37 -7.45 -17.63
N GLU A 492 -2.11 -6.26 -18.14
CA GLU A 492 -3.12 -5.37 -18.74
C GLU A 492 -2.81 -5.10 -20.21
N LEU A 493 -3.87 -4.99 -21.02
CA LEU A 493 -3.81 -4.27 -22.28
C LEU A 493 -3.82 -2.78 -21.94
N TRP A 494 -2.65 -2.15 -21.92
CA TRP A 494 -2.48 -0.80 -21.38
C TRP A 494 -2.86 0.29 -22.36
N ARG A 495 -2.39 0.18 -23.62
CA ARG A 495 -2.63 1.17 -24.65
C ARG A 495 -2.76 0.52 -26.02
N TYR A 496 -3.66 1.05 -26.83
CA TYR A 496 -3.77 0.76 -28.25
C TYR A 496 -3.42 2.02 -29.04
N SER A 497 -2.58 1.87 -30.07
CA SER A 497 -1.95 2.99 -30.78
C SER A 497 -2.41 3.15 -32.23
N LYS A 498 -3.38 2.37 -32.69
CA LYS A 498 -3.88 2.42 -34.06
C LYS A 498 -5.36 2.75 -34.07
N ASP A 499 -5.80 3.51 -35.06
CA ASP A 499 -7.22 3.67 -35.34
C ASP A 499 -7.64 2.56 -36.32
N VAL A 500 -8.45 1.60 -35.85
CA VAL A 500 -8.93 0.47 -36.65
C VAL A 500 -10.43 0.42 -36.59
N VAL A 501 -11.07 -0.09 -37.64
CA VAL A 501 -12.53 -0.24 -37.71
C VAL A 501 -13.02 -1.36 -36.78
N HIS A 502 -12.29 -2.46 -36.69
CA HIS A 502 -12.66 -3.62 -35.89
C HIS A 502 -11.45 -4.16 -35.10
N ILE A 503 -11.67 -4.53 -33.84
CA ILE A 503 -10.65 -5.20 -33.04
C ILE A 503 -11.21 -6.36 -32.22
N THR A 504 -10.47 -7.48 -32.20
CA THR A 504 -10.60 -8.50 -31.16
C THR A 504 -9.35 -8.45 -30.29
N THR A 505 -9.50 -8.20 -28.99
CA THR A 505 -8.35 -8.16 -28.08
C THR A 505 -7.83 -9.58 -27.83
N PRO A 506 -6.51 -9.78 -27.67
CA PRO A 506 -5.98 -11.08 -27.28
C PRO A 506 -6.41 -11.44 -25.86
N SER A 507 -6.53 -12.74 -25.56
CA SER A 507 -6.74 -13.24 -24.20
C SER A 507 -5.43 -13.40 -23.42
N HIS A 508 -4.31 -13.54 -24.13
CA HIS A 508 -2.99 -13.75 -23.56
C HIS A 508 -1.96 -12.90 -24.28
N PHE A 509 -0.91 -12.51 -23.56
CA PHE A 509 0.33 -12.04 -24.15
C PHE A 509 1.48 -12.79 -23.48
N GLU A 510 2.36 -13.38 -24.29
CA GLU A 510 3.29 -14.41 -23.86
C GLU A 510 2.51 -15.56 -23.16
N ASN A 511 2.90 -15.95 -21.95
CA ASN A 511 2.25 -17.00 -21.17
C ASN A 511 1.31 -16.46 -20.07
N LYS A 512 0.86 -15.20 -20.16
CA LYS A 512 -0.01 -14.58 -19.15
C LYS A 512 -1.34 -14.14 -19.72
N GLU A 513 -2.40 -14.37 -18.94
CA GLU A 513 -3.75 -13.90 -19.23
C GLU A 513 -3.84 -12.38 -19.11
N ILE A 514 -4.50 -11.75 -20.08
CA ILE A 514 -4.87 -10.33 -20.02
C ILE A 514 -6.14 -10.22 -19.18
N ARG A 515 -6.01 -9.61 -18.01
CA ARG A 515 -7.11 -9.50 -17.02
C ARG A 515 -7.79 -8.14 -17.04
N TYR A 516 -7.15 -7.12 -17.61
CA TYR A 516 -7.61 -5.74 -17.55
C TYR A 516 -7.44 -5.03 -18.89
N ILE A 517 -8.42 -4.19 -19.22
CA ILE A 517 -8.23 -3.09 -20.16
C ILE A 517 -7.78 -1.87 -19.36
N GLY A 518 -6.67 -1.28 -19.78
CA GLY A 518 -6.00 -0.17 -19.13
C GLY A 518 -6.79 1.13 -19.18
N ARG A 519 -6.36 2.09 -18.36
CA ARG A 519 -6.90 3.46 -18.37
C ARG A 519 -6.58 4.08 -19.74
N TYR A 520 -7.58 4.68 -20.40
CA TYR A 520 -7.46 5.27 -21.74
C TYR A 520 -7.01 4.31 -22.86
N ALA A 521 -7.10 2.99 -22.67
CA ALA A 521 -6.45 2.03 -23.57
C ALA A 521 -6.86 2.19 -25.05
N PHE A 522 -8.13 2.47 -25.31
CA PHE A 522 -8.72 2.74 -26.62
C PHE A 522 -9.34 4.14 -26.70
N SER A 523 -8.93 5.07 -25.83
CA SER A 523 -9.44 6.45 -25.84
C SER A 523 -9.20 7.08 -27.21
N GLU A 524 -10.21 7.76 -27.74
CA GLU A 524 -10.17 8.46 -29.02
C GLU A 524 -9.87 7.59 -30.25
N CYS A 525 -10.19 6.29 -30.21
CA CYS A 525 -10.20 5.46 -31.41
C CYS A 525 -11.42 5.82 -32.29
N ARG A 526 -11.29 6.88 -33.09
CA ARG A 526 -12.41 7.54 -33.79
C ARG A 526 -12.99 6.70 -34.91
N GLN A 527 -12.24 5.78 -35.50
CA GLN A 527 -12.72 4.88 -36.56
C GLN A 527 -13.25 3.54 -36.02
N LEU A 528 -13.11 3.28 -34.72
CA LEU A 528 -13.49 2.02 -34.13
C LEU A 528 -15.00 1.83 -34.14
N GLU A 529 -15.48 0.86 -34.92
CA GLU A 529 -16.90 0.52 -35.05
C GLU A 529 -17.29 -0.69 -34.21
N THR A 530 -16.41 -1.69 -34.10
CA THR A 530 -16.70 -2.90 -33.31
C THR A 530 -15.52 -3.38 -32.48
N VAL A 531 -15.83 -3.85 -31.27
CA VAL A 531 -14.85 -4.38 -30.33
C VAL A 531 -15.33 -5.72 -29.77
N LYS A 532 -14.46 -6.73 -29.82
CA LYS A 532 -14.61 -7.98 -29.07
C LYS A 532 -13.51 -8.07 -28.02
N ILE A 533 -13.88 -7.93 -26.76
CA ILE A 533 -12.95 -8.07 -25.64
C ILE A 533 -12.80 -9.55 -25.28
N ALA A 534 -11.58 -9.98 -24.96
CA ALA A 534 -11.29 -11.36 -24.58
C ALA A 534 -11.94 -11.75 -23.25
N ASP A 535 -12.48 -12.96 -23.18
CA ASP A 535 -13.24 -13.47 -22.03
C ASP A 535 -12.44 -13.56 -20.72
N THR A 536 -11.10 -13.44 -20.75
CA THR A 536 -10.22 -13.37 -19.57
C THR A 536 -10.25 -12.03 -18.85
N VAL A 537 -10.79 -10.98 -19.48
CA VAL A 537 -10.82 -9.62 -18.95
C VAL A 537 -11.90 -9.47 -17.88
N LYS A 538 -11.49 -9.05 -16.68
CA LYS A 538 -12.34 -8.84 -15.52
C LYS A 538 -12.73 -7.38 -15.29
N ASN A 539 -11.97 -6.43 -15.82
CA ASN A 539 -12.24 -5.01 -15.59
C ASN A 539 -11.82 -4.14 -16.78
N ILE A 540 -12.72 -3.22 -17.11
CA ILE A 540 -12.53 -2.20 -18.15
C ILE A 540 -12.23 -0.87 -17.46
N GLY A 541 -11.01 -0.37 -17.68
CA GLY A 541 -10.43 0.76 -16.97
C GLY A 541 -11.11 2.12 -17.20
N ILE A 542 -10.73 3.08 -16.37
CA ILE A 542 -11.24 4.47 -16.44
C ILE A 542 -10.98 5.01 -17.84
N CYS A 543 -12.01 5.56 -18.47
CA CYS A 543 -11.94 6.14 -19.81
C CYS A 543 -11.40 5.19 -20.90
N ALA A 544 -11.53 3.86 -20.73
CA ALA A 544 -10.92 2.89 -21.64
C ALA A 544 -11.30 3.09 -23.12
N PHE A 545 -12.54 3.44 -23.43
CA PHE A 545 -13.08 3.75 -24.76
C PHE A 545 -13.69 5.16 -24.78
N TYR A 546 -13.04 6.11 -24.10
CA TYR A 546 -13.51 7.49 -24.03
C TYR A 546 -13.46 8.16 -25.42
N ILE A 547 -14.57 8.77 -25.86
CA ILE A 547 -14.69 9.44 -27.16
C ILE A 547 -14.36 8.48 -28.32
N CYS A 548 -15.06 7.34 -28.40
CA CYS A 548 -15.06 6.46 -29.57
C CYS A 548 -16.37 6.64 -30.36
N PRO A 549 -16.54 7.74 -31.11
CA PRO A 549 -17.82 8.14 -31.66
C PRO A 549 -18.39 7.15 -32.69
N ASN A 550 -17.56 6.38 -33.39
CA ASN A 550 -18.03 5.40 -34.38
C ASN A 550 -18.34 4.02 -33.78
N LEU A 551 -18.08 3.80 -32.49
CA LEU A 551 -18.28 2.50 -31.85
C LEU A 551 -19.77 2.18 -31.80
N LYS A 552 -20.22 1.21 -32.60
CA LYS A 552 -21.62 0.78 -32.70
C LYS A 552 -21.91 -0.44 -31.85
N TYR A 553 -20.99 -1.40 -31.84
CA TYR A 553 -21.19 -2.69 -31.17
C TYR A 553 -19.98 -3.09 -30.34
N ILE A 554 -20.24 -3.53 -29.11
CA ILE A 554 -19.23 -4.10 -28.25
C ILE A 554 -19.68 -5.45 -27.68
N LYS A 555 -18.82 -6.45 -27.81
CA LYS A 555 -18.95 -7.71 -27.10
C LYS A 555 -18.11 -7.67 -25.83
N LEU A 556 -18.78 -7.52 -24.69
CA LEU A 556 -18.18 -7.55 -23.37
C LEU A 556 -17.76 -8.99 -22.99
N PRO A 557 -16.71 -9.14 -22.17
CA PRO A 557 -16.14 -10.45 -21.85
C PRO A 557 -16.93 -11.17 -20.76
N LYS A 558 -17.07 -12.50 -20.84
CA LYS A 558 -17.86 -13.28 -19.86
C LYS A 558 -17.39 -13.17 -18.41
N SER A 559 -16.09 -12.94 -18.18
CA SER A 559 -15.54 -12.80 -16.82
C SER A 559 -15.58 -11.36 -16.27
N LEU A 560 -16.18 -10.41 -17.00
CA LEU A 560 -16.25 -9.01 -16.59
C LEU A 560 -16.92 -8.87 -15.23
N LYS A 561 -16.28 -8.11 -14.34
CA LYS A 561 -16.79 -7.74 -13.03
C LYS A 561 -17.10 -6.25 -12.93
N ILE A 562 -16.23 -5.41 -13.48
CA ILE A 562 -16.31 -3.95 -13.29
C ILE A 562 -16.13 -3.19 -14.61
N ILE A 563 -17.04 -2.26 -14.87
CA ILE A 563 -16.88 -1.18 -15.84
C ILE A 563 -16.56 0.10 -15.06
N MET A 564 -15.38 0.67 -15.26
CA MET A 564 -14.91 1.83 -14.48
C MET A 564 -15.49 3.16 -15.01
N GLN A 565 -15.19 4.23 -14.28
CA GLN A 565 -15.64 5.59 -14.58
C GLN A 565 -15.38 5.98 -16.04
N SER A 566 -16.41 6.51 -16.71
CA SER A 566 -16.34 7.04 -18.08
C SER A 566 -15.79 6.06 -19.13
N ALA A 567 -15.87 4.75 -18.90
CA ALA A 567 -15.29 3.74 -19.79
C ALA A 567 -15.76 3.86 -21.24
N PHE A 568 -17.03 4.20 -21.49
CA PHE A 568 -17.64 4.38 -22.81
C PHE A 568 -18.27 5.77 -22.99
N ASN A 569 -17.80 6.75 -22.23
CA ASN A 569 -18.33 8.10 -22.28
C ASN A 569 -18.07 8.74 -23.66
N TYR A 570 -19.09 9.35 -24.26
CA TYR A 570 -19.13 9.87 -25.64
C TYR A 570 -18.98 8.81 -26.74
N CYS A 571 -19.34 7.55 -26.50
CA CYS A 571 -19.56 6.57 -27.57
C CYS A 571 -20.92 6.80 -28.24
N ILE A 572 -21.05 7.92 -28.97
CA ILE A 572 -22.34 8.47 -29.40
C ILE A 572 -23.14 7.53 -30.33
N ASN A 573 -22.49 6.62 -31.07
CA ASN A 573 -23.13 5.66 -31.96
C ASN A 573 -23.32 4.26 -31.36
N LEU A 574 -22.97 4.05 -30.09
CA LEU A 574 -23.13 2.74 -29.45
C LEU A 574 -24.62 2.43 -29.32
N GLU A 575 -25.08 1.32 -29.91
CA GLU A 575 -26.52 1.04 -30.04
C GLU A 575 -27.06 0.13 -28.94
N GLU A 576 -26.32 -0.94 -28.64
CA GLU A 576 -26.73 -1.96 -27.66
C GLU A 576 -25.54 -2.45 -26.83
N VAL A 577 -25.80 -2.75 -25.57
CA VAL A 577 -24.81 -3.35 -24.66
C VAL A 577 -25.45 -4.45 -23.82
N GLU A 578 -24.88 -5.64 -23.87
CA GLU A 578 -25.21 -6.73 -22.95
C GLU A 578 -24.17 -6.79 -21.84
N ILE A 579 -24.57 -6.43 -20.61
CA ILE A 579 -23.72 -6.58 -19.43
C ILE A 579 -23.71 -8.06 -19.04
N PRO A 580 -22.56 -8.73 -18.97
CA PRO A 580 -22.50 -10.18 -18.75
C PRO A 580 -22.90 -10.55 -17.31
N TYR A 581 -23.55 -11.70 -17.16
CA TYR A 581 -23.86 -12.26 -15.84
C TYR A 581 -22.58 -12.46 -15.03
N GLY A 582 -22.60 -12.01 -13.77
CA GLY A 582 -21.43 -11.97 -12.90
C GLY A 582 -20.71 -10.63 -12.89
N ALA A 583 -21.06 -9.67 -13.77
CA ALA A 583 -20.69 -8.27 -13.59
C ALA A 583 -21.38 -7.72 -12.33
N ILE A 584 -20.64 -6.94 -11.54
CA ILE A 584 -21.09 -6.45 -10.23
C ILE A 584 -21.21 -4.92 -10.17
N GLN A 585 -20.51 -4.19 -11.04
CA GLN A 585 -20.43 -2.72 -10.95
C GLN A 585 -20.35 -2.00 -12.30
N ILE A 586 -21.11 -0.90 -12.39
CA ILE A 586 -21.05 0.10 -13.46
C ILE A 586 -20.64 1.46 -12.87
N GLY A 587 -19.55 2.03 -13.38
CA GLY A 587 -18.91 3.24 -12.83
C GLY A 587 -19.59 4.56 -13.19
N ILE A 588 -19.11 5.64 -12.57
CA ILE A 588 -19.63 7.01 -12.77
C ILE A 588 -19.50 7.36 -14.26
N ARG A 589 -20.59 7.85 -14.87
CA ARG A 589 -20.59 8.25 -16.29
C ARG A 589 -20.16 7.14 -17.26
N ALA A 590 -20.25 5.86 -16.90
CA ALA A 590 -19.72 4.77 -17.71
C ALA A 590 -20.20 4.80 -19.17
N PHE A 591 -21.47 5.14 -19.42
CA PHE A 591 -22.10 5.28 -20.73
C PHE A 591 -22.73 6.67 -20.91
N TYR A 592 -22.10 7.71 -20.32
CA TYR A 592 -22.58 9.08 -20.45
C TYR A 592 -22.52 9.58 -21.91
N GLU A 593 -23.56 10.28 -22.36
CA GLU A 593 -23.70 10.78 -23.74
C GLU A 593 -23.62 9.69 -24.84
N CYS A 594 -24.00 8.44 -24.55
CA CYS A 594 -24.21 7.42 -25.58
C CYS A 594 -25.55 7.65 -26.29
N LYS A 595 -25.63 8.68 -27.15
CA LYS A 595 -26.89 9.21 -27.70
C LYS A 595 -27.74 8.20 -28.46
N ASN A 596 -27.11 7.25 -29.16
CA ASN A 596 -27.78 6.21 -29.92
C ASN A 596 -27.97 4.89 -29.15
N LEU A 597 -27.67 4.86 -27.85
CA LEU A 597 -27.83 3.66 -27.03
C LEU A 597 -29.31 3.40 -26.77
N LYS A 598 -29.84 2.39 -27.46
CA LYS A 598 -31.25 2.00 -27.43
C LYS A 598 -31.52 0.97 -26.34
N LYS A 599 -30.58 0.06 -26.12
CA LYS A 599 -30.79 -1.10 -25.26
C LYS A 599 -29.58 -1.42 -24.40
N VAL A 600 -29.80 -1.57 -23.10
CA VAL A 600 -28.81 -2.17 -22.20
C VAL A 600 -29.45 -3.29 -21.41
N ILE A 601 -28.88 -4.50 -21.49
CA ILE A 601 -29.29 -5.63 -20.64
C ILE A 601 -28.41 -5.61 -19.40
N ILE A 602 -29.02 -5.52 -18.21
CA ILE A 602 -28.32 -5.50 -16.92
C ILE A 602 -28.82 -6.68 -16.05
N PRO A 603 -27.95 -7.66 -15.73
CA PRO A 603 -28.33 -8.81 -14.91
C PRO A 603 -28.46 -8.43 -13.43
N GLU A 604 -29.19 -9.24 -12.66
CA GLU A 604 -29.34 -9.10 -11.20
C GLU A 604 -28.02 -9.10 -10.43
N THR A 605 -26.95 -9.65 -11.02
CA THR A 605 -25.63 -9.67 -10.39
C THR A 605 -25.02 -8.28 -10.27
N VAL A 606 -25.50 -7.26 -11.00
CA VAL A 606 -25.03 -5.88 -10.84
C VAL A 606 -25.66 -5.32 -9.57
N GLY A 607 -24.83 -5.04 -8.56
CA GLY A 607 -25.28 -4.50 -7.27
C GLY A 607 -24.85 -3.07 -7.00
N LEU A 608 -24.24 -2.41 -7.99
CA LEU A 608 -23.89 -1.00 -7.91
C LEU A 608 -23.82 -0.37 -9.31
N ILE A 609 -24.63 0.67 -9.52
CA ILE A 609 -24.58 1.55 -10.68
C ILE A 609 -24.34 2.96 -10.13
N LYS A 610 -23.20 3.55 -10.45
CA LYS A 610 -22.83 4.85 -9.91
C LYS A 610 -23.49 5.99 -10.67
N LYS A 611 -23.48 7.17 -10.04
CA LYS A 611 -24.10 8.42 -10.54
C LYS A 611 -23.81 8.67 -12.03
N GLU A 612 -24.83 9.09 -12.75
CA GLU A 612 -24.77 9.55 -14.14
C GLU A 612 -24.32 8.47 -15.14
N ALA A 613 -24.39 7.18 -14.77
CA ALA A 613 -23.88 6.08 -15.60
C ALA A 613 -24.49 6.06 -17.01
N PHE A 614 -25.75 6.45 -17.14
CA PHE A 614 -26.52 6.46 -18.38
C PHE A 614 -27.15 7.84 -18.69
N ASP A 615 -26.64 8.91 -18.09
CA ASP A 615 -27.17 10.25 -18.34
C ASP A 615 -26.93 10.66 -19.79
N LYS A 616 -27.91 11.40 -20.34
CA LYS A 616 -27.93 11.87 -21.74
C LYS A 616 -27.91 10.73 -22.78
N CYS A 617 -28.60 9.64 -22.46
CA CYS A 617 -28.94 8.55 -23.39
C CYS A 617 -30.46 8.58 -23.69
N PRO A 618 -30.93 9.48 -24.59
CA PRO A 618 -32.35 9.76 -24.75
C PRO A 618 -33.18 8.61 -25.36
N LEU A 619 -32.52 7.61 -25.94
CA LEU A 619 -33.17 6.45 -26.58
C LEU A 619 -33.13 5.17 -25.74
N LEU A 620 -32.56 5.24 -24.53
CA LEU A 620 -32.22 4.05 -23.75
C LEU A 620 -33.44 3.43 -23.06
N THR A 621 -33.65 2.15 -23.34
CA THR A 621 -34.44 1.23 -22.50
C THR A 621 -33.51 0.24 -21.80
N VAL A 622 -33.59 0.18 -20.47
CA VAL A 622 -32.85 -0.78 -19.65
C VAL A 622 -33.65 -2.07 -19.48
N HIS A 623 -33.09 -3.20 -19.89
CA HIS A 623 -33.66 -4.52 -19.64
C HIS A 623 -33.08 -5.08 -18.34
N CYS A 624 -33.94 -5.33 -17.35
CA CYS A 624 -33.52 -5.79 -16.03
C CYS A 624 -34.58 -6.69 -15.38
N ILE A 625 -34.21 -7.34 -14.27
CA ILE A 625 -35.13 -8.17 -13.47
C ILE A 625 -35.84 -7.27 -12.44
N GLU A 626 -37.10 -7.57 -12.14
CA GLU A 626 -37.88 -6.86 -11.13
C GLU A 626 -37.17 -6.89 -9.77
N ASN A 627 -37.24 -5.78 -9.01
CA ASN A 627 -36.57 -5.60 -7.71
C ASN A 627 -35.03 -5.70 -7.72
N SER A 628 -34.40 -5.87 -8.88
CA SER A 628 -32.94 -5.80 -9.00
C SER A 628 -32.41 -4.38 -8.72
N TYR A 629 -31.10 -4.26 -8.48
CA TYR A 629 -30.47 -2.95 -8.32
C TYR A 629 -30.66 -2.07 -9.57
N ALA A 630 -30.59 -2.67 -10.76
CA ALA A 630 -30.81 -1.96 -12.02
C ALA A 630 -32.24 -1.42 -12.15
N TYR A 631 -33.23 -2.20 -11.71
CA TYR A 631 -34.62 -1.77 -11.65
C TYR A 631 -34.79 -0.54 -10.73
N GLN A 632 -34.26 -0.59 -9.51
CA GLN A 632 -34.31 0.54 -8.57
C GLN A 632 -33.59 1.77 -9.13
N TYR A 633 -32.41 1.59 -9.73
CA TYR A 633 -31.68 2.67 -10.38
C TYR A 633 -32.49 3.35 -11.50
N CYS A 634 -33.27 2.58 -12.28
CA CYS A 634 -34.13 3.14 -13.32
C CYS A 634 -35.25 3.99 -12.73
N LEU A 635 -35.89 3.54 -11.65
CA LEU A 635 -36.93 4.29 -10.94
C LEU A 635 -36.37 5.61 -10.37
N GLU A 636 -35.23 5.56 -9.68
CA GLU A 636 -34.59 6.73 -9.06
C GLU A 636 -34.14 7.79 -10.07
N ASN A 637 -33.77 7.37 -11.29
CA ASN A 637 -33.23 8.25 -12.32
C ASN A 637 -34.20 8.51 -13.48
N ASN A 638 -35.47 8.09 -13.36
CA ASN A 638 -36.50 8.20 -14.40
C ASN A 638 -36.08 7.64 -15.77
N LEU A 639 -35.38 6.51 -15.77
CA LEU A 639 -34.98 5.82 -17.02
C LEU A 639 -36.07 4.86 -17.49
N GLN A 640 -36.24 4.75 -18.80
CA GLN A 640 -37.13 3.73 -19.39
C GLN A 640 -36.55 2.34 -19.13
N TYR A 641 -37.42 1.39 -18.79
CA TYR A 641 -37.00 0.01 -18.54
C TYR A 641 -38.03 -1.00 -19.06
N GLN A 642 -37.57 -2.22 -19.30
CA GLN A 642 -38.37 -3.38 -19.63
C GLN A 642 -37.97 -4.55 -18.73
N LEU A 643 -38.94 -5.23 -18.13
CA LEU A 643 -38.68 -6.38 -17.29
C LEU A 643 -38.33 -7.60 -18.14
N MET A 644 -37.29 -8.32 -17.71
CA MET A 644 -36.90 -9.61 -18.26
C MET A 644 -37.66 -10.73 -17.53
N SER A 645 -38.00 -11.77 -18.29
CA SER A 645 -38.63 -13.00 -17.78
C SER A 645 -37.70 -13.82 -16.92
#